data_AF-A0A7X9ST61-F1
#
_entry.id   AF-A0A7X9ST61-F1
#
_cell.length_a   1.000
_cell.length_b   1.000
_cell.length_c   1.000
_cell.angle_alpha   90.00
_cell.angle_beta   90.00
_cell.angle_gamma   90.00
#
_symmetry.space_group_name_H-M   'P 1'
#
loop_
_entity.id
_entity.type
_entity.pdbx_description
1 polymer ?
#
loop_
_entity_poly.entity_id
_entity_poly.type
_entity_poly.pdbx_seq_one_letter_code
_entity_poly.pdbx_strand_id
1 'polypeptide(L)'
;MLKRTSKITALLVAAASILSIMPAMAADKLGTKDGTIENAVAFKDGKYIYEGYRTDDDDNGLYYNAGTKDKRLDDATSLGVKYDDKFVQAFDGSDEYIVDLSTGKISDDDTVSDSTETAGTKLINKLKKTDRYAKSTGSDFGKGGSYGEVKIGSQVSSNRFGDVWFEYSATTSQSITVAENYMSSQITTPQAVYYGYTNTSGTYIDTSYDANIYVYNGTKMVKIEHVGDTEEGITLNSIVPISTLGEDDKYIYRIVKANVSGSIHKILKTSGPDSTTYNGSDYNSAGDTLYYIQKISKTQDLKEKDAYLPKSTDSYEISGATGNGDVKDAYTAIEKIITKSDNAVATIVDGAIYVTYSDDGGDKVKTEKIVLKTSEKLNRYNENSKLDTKVDGHVAKKDEDQDTKAKAWSIDVNGNVWAIYNGEIKKSTKLGDFKTMYTCDRSFDRLDVYNDENLIAWEYDGDAYTTVQEGKKQSQDDASSIVTPAKVGWDKLSNGDWNFYDASGTKVANNWANVGGSWYFLKADGIMATGWQNINGTWYYLQPSGAMATGWMNDNGTWYYLQSSGAMSTGWQNINGAWYYLQPSGAMATGWQNINGTWYYLQSSGAMATGWINVNGTWYYLYSSGAMAYNTTIGGYRLSSSGALI
;
A
#
# COMPACT_ATOMS: atom_id res chain seq x y z
N MET A 1 0.43 66.07 48.86
CA MET A 1 1.15 64.85 49.22
C MET A 1 1.21 63.96 47.98
N LEU A 2 2.26 64.17 47.17
CA LEU A 2 2.48 63.49 45.89
C LEU A 2 3.42 62.30 46.12
N LYS A 3 3.00 61.09 45.74
CA LYS A 3 3.87 59.90 45.58
C LYS A 3 3.73 59.47 44.11
N ARG A 4 4.71 59.79 43.25
CA ARG A 4 5.97 59.09 42.93
C ARG A 4 5.81 58.02 41.84
N THR A 5 6.40 58.32 40.66
CA THR A 5 7.28 57.47 39.79
C THR A 5 6.69 56.18 39.17
N SER A 6 6.86 55.77 37.91
CA SER A 6 7.79 56.12 36.81
C SER A 6 7.39 55.40 35.49
N LYS A 7 7.62 56.07 34.35
CA LYS A 7 8.13 55.61 33.03
C LYS A 7 7.43 54.49 32.19
N ILE A 8 6.77 54.94 31.12
CA ILE A 8 6.97 54.74 29.65
C ILE A 8 7.51 53.38 29.09
N THR A 9 6.95 53.01 27.92
CA THR A 9 7.34 52.07 26.82
C THR A 9 6.92 50.60 27.01
N ALA A 10 6.37 49.86 26.03
CA ALA A 10 6.36 50.01 24.57
C ALA A 10 5.16 49.31 23.89
N LEU A 11 4.97 49.73 22.65
CA LEU A 11 4.03 49.31 21.61
C LEU A 11 4.21 47.84 21.19
N LEU A 12 3.13 47.07 21.08
CA LEU A 12 3.03 45.98 20.09
C LEU A 12 1.57 45.90 19.61
N VAL A 13 1.34 46.36 18.37
CA VAL A 13 0.07 46.22 17.65
C VAL A 13 0.04 44.80 17.08
N ALA A 14 -0.76 43.92 17.68
CA ALA A 14 -1.14 42.68 17.04
C ALA A 14 -2.32 42.98 16.10
N ALA A 15 -2.08 42.91 14.79
CA ALA A 15 -3.14 42.88 13.80
C ALA A 15 -3.95 41.60 14.01
N ALA A 16 -5.24 41.74 14.34
CA ALA A 16 -6.19 40.65 14.36
C ALA A 16 -6.39 40.14 12.93
N SER A 17 -5.69 39.07 12.56
CA SER A 17 -6.10 38.25 11.44
C SER A 17 -7.37 37.51 11.84
N ILE A 18 -8.43 37.71 11.06
CA ILE A 18 -9.63 36.90 11.11
C ILE A 18 -9.19 35.49 10.66
N LEU A 19 -8.85 34.64 11.63
CA LEU A 19 -8.88 33.19 11.43
C LEU A 19 -10.36 32.85 11.17
N SER A 20 -10.69 32.67 9.90
CA SER A 20 -11.84 31.86 9.53
C SER A 20 -11.59 30.49 10.14
N ILE A 21 -12.27 30.21 11.25
CA ILE A 21 -12.38 28.87 11.82
C ILE A 21 -13.15 28.05 10.79
N MET A 22 -12.42 27.46 9.84
CA MET A 22 -12.95 26.34 9.08
C MET A 22 -13.18 25.21 10.10
N PRO A 23 -14.39 24.66 10.24
CA PRO A 23 -14.59 23.46 11.04
C PRO A 23 -13.71 22.35 10.44
N ALA A 24 -12.93 21.68 11.28
CA ALA A 24 -12.23 20.47 10.89
C ALA A 24 -13.28 19.44 10.43
N MET A 25 -13.40 19.24 9.11
CA MET A 25 -14.23 18.16 8.58
C MET A 25 -13.66 16.85 9.11
N ALA A 26 -14.48 16.07 9.83
CA ALA A 26 -14.11 14.73 10.28
C ALA A 26 -13.82 13.88 9.03
N ALA A 27 -12.70 13.16 9.03
CA ALA A 27 -12.36 12.24 7.94
C ALA A 27 -13.37 11.09 7.88
N ASP A 28 -13.76 10.68 6.68
CA ASP A 28 -14.72 9.58 6.49
C ASP A 28 -14.12 8.26 6.97
N LYS A 29 -14.91 7.39 7.60
CA LYS A 29 -14.44 6.07 8.04
C LYS A 29 -14.78 5.01 6.99
N LEU A 30 -13.75 4.40 6.41
CA LEU A 30 -13.91 3.25 5.53
C LEU A 30 -14.22 1.99 6.35
N GLY A 31 -15.16 1.19 5.86
CA GLY A 31 -15.47 -0.12 6.44
C GLY A 31 -14.41 -1.16 6.10
N THR A 32 -14.28 -2.20 6.92
CA THR A 32 -13.42 -3.36 6.66
C THR A 32 -14.25 -4.47 6.04
N LYS A 33 -13.64 -5.22 5.12
CA LYS A 33 -14.20 -6.41 4.50
C LYS A 33 -13.27 -7.59 4.67
N ASP A 34 -13.87 -8.78 4.74
CA ASP A 34 -13.15 -10.04 4.72
C ASP A 34 -12.62 -10.30 3.30
N GLY A 35 -11.34 -10.67 3.21
CA GLY A 35 -10.67 -11.08 1.99
C GLY A 35 -9.15 -11.01 2.10
N THR A 36 -8.49 -12.06 1.62
CA THR A 36 -7.04 -12.16 1.52
C THR A 36 -6.61 -11.52 0.22
N ILE A 37 -5.86 -10.42 0.29
CA ILE A 37 -5.35 -9.72 -0.88
C ILE A 37 -3.81 -9.75 -0.87
N GLU A 38 -3.22 -10.24 -1.95
CA GLU A 38 -1.77 -10.26 -2.14
C GLU A 38 -1.30 -8.96 -2.82
N ASN A 39 -2.01 -8.55 -3.86
CA ASN A 39 -1.73 -7.37 -4.66
C ASN A 39 -3.02 -6.79 -5.25
N ALA A 40 -3.07 -5.49 -5.51
CA ALA A 40 -4.24 -4.85 -6.07
C ALA A 40 -3.93 -3.57 -6.83
N VAL A 41 -4.80 -3.25 -7.80
CA VAL A 41 -4.77 -2.01 -8.56
C VAL A 41 -6.13 -1.33 -8.50
N ALA A 42 -6.13 -0.09 -8.00
CA ALA A 42 -7.29 0.78 -8.03
C ALA A 42 -7.43 1.47 -9.39
N PHE A 43 -8.67 1.66 -9.83
CA PHE A 43 -9.00 2.35 -11.06
C PHE A 43 -10.21 3.28 -10.87
N LYS A 44 -10.44 4.17 -11.84
CA LYS A 44 -11.54 5.15 -11.79
C LYS A 44 -12.92 4.49 -11.67
N ASP A 45 -13.87 5.28 -11.18
CA ASP A 45 -15.27 4.90 -10.97
C ASP A 45 -15.44 3.68 -10.03
N GLY A 46 -14.54 3.54 -9.06
CA GLY A 46 -14.49 2.52 -8.00
C GLY A 46 -14.25 1.12 -8.50
N LYS A 47 -13.74 1.03 -9.72
CA LYS A 47 -13.28 -0.23 -10.27
C LYS A 47 -11.93 -0.55 -9.65
N TYR A 48 -11.70 -1.82 -9.39
CA TYR A 48 -10.43 -2.30 -8.91
C TYR A 48 -10.26 -3.76 -9.30
N ILE A 49 -9.03 -4.22 -9.26
CA ILE A 49 -8.67 -5.62 -9.46
C ILE A 49 -7.69 -6.02 -8.36
N TYR A 50 -7.74 -7.28 -7.94
CA TYR A 50 -6.82 -7.81 -6.95
C TYR A 50 -6.55 -9.29 -7.15
N GLU A 51 -5.37 -9.70 -6.69
CA GLU A 51 -4.92 -11.08 -6.52
C GLU A 51 -5.29 -11.54 -5.11
N GLY A 52 -5.98 -12.67 -4.97
CA GLY A 52 -6.45 -13.11 -3.67
C GLY A 52 -7.75 -13.91 -3.71
N TYR A 53 -8.51 -13.86 -2.62
CA TYR A 53 -9.85 -14.45 -2.48
C TYR A 53 -10.64 -13.72 -1.37
N ARG A 54 -11.98 -13.80 -1.36
CA ARG A 54 -12.80 -13.09 -0.36
C ARG A 54 -13.12 -13.93 0.87
N THR A 55 -13.41 -15.20 0.67
CA THR A 55 -13.88 -16.10 1.72
C THR A 55 -13.13 -17.43 1.64
N ASP A 56 -13.17 -18.21 2.71
CA ASP A 56 -12.58 -19.56 2.74
C ASP A 56 -13.21 -20.51 1.70
N ASP A 57 -14.37 -20.15 1.14
CA ASP A 57 -15.05 -20.87 0.08
C ASP A 57 -14.61 -20.46 -1.35
N ASP A 58 -13.85 -19.36 -1.48
CA ASP A 58 -13.36 -18.84 -2.76
C ASP A 58 -11.94 -19.34 -3.05
N ASP A 59 -11.66 -19.70 -4.31
CA ASP A 59 -10.32 -20.07 -4.74
C ASP A 59 -9.42 -18.83 -4.86
N ASN A 60 -8.16 -18.96 -4.45
CA ASN A 60 -7.14 -17.95 -4.74
C ASN A 60 -7.05 -17.71 -6.25
N GLY A 61 -6.99 -16.45 -6.66
CA GLY A 61 -6.90 -16.09 -8.07
C GLY A 61 -7.10 -14.60 -8.29
N LEU A 62 -7.46 -14.24 -9.53
CA LEU A 62 -7.62 -12.85 -9.91
C LEU A 62 -9.09 -12.44 -9.91
N TYR A 63 -9.42 -11.32 -9.26
CA TYR A 63 -10.78 -10.84 -9.09
C TYR A 63 -10.89 -9.38 -9.51
N TYR A 64 -11.85 -9.09 -10.40
CA TYR A 64 -12.16 -7.74 -10.85
C TYR A 64 -13.52 -7.27 -10.32
N ASN A 65 -13.58 -6.03 -9.85
CA ASN A 65 -14.80 -5.36 -9.42
C ASN A 65 -15.14 -4.19 -10.35
N ALA A 66 -16.37 -4.16 -10.85
CA ALA A 66 -16.92 -3.07 -11.66
C ALA A 66 -17.66 -1.98 -10.83
N GLY A 67 -17.33 -1.82 -9.55
CA GLY A 67 -18.00 -0.96 -8.57
C GLY A 67 -19.22 -1.58 -7.86
N THR A 68 -19.51 -2.88 -8.04
CA THR A 68 -20.71 -3.52 -7.45
C THR A 68 -20.50 -4.92 -6.88
N LYS A 69 -19.71 -5.77 -7.56
CA LYS A 69 -19.35 -7.11 -7.08
C LYS A 69 -18.00 -7.53 -7.64
N ASP A 70 -17.32 -8.41 -6.92
CA ASP A 70 -16.12 -9.06 -7.45
C ASP A 70 -16.55 -10.20 -8.37
N LYS A 71 -15.81 -10.32 -9.46
CA LYS A 71 -15.94 -11.38 -10.45
C LYS A 71 -14.55 -11.99 -10.63
N ARG A 72 -14.44 -13.29 -10.38
CA ARG A 72 -13.24 -14.06 -10.69
C ARG A 72 -12.95 -13.99 -12.20
N LEU A 73 -11.69 -13.81 -12.54
CA LEU A 73 -11.15 -13.93 -13.88
C LEU A 73 -10.40 -15.26 -13.92
N ASP A 74 -10.91 -16.20 -14.72
CA ASP A 74 -10.43 -17.58 -14.67
C ASP A 74 -9.13 -17.81 -15.45
N ASP A 75 -8.77 -16.89 -16.35
CA ASP A 75 -7.63 -17.02 -17.27
C ASP A 75 -6.29 -16.54 -16.66
N ALA A 76 -6.31 -15.84 -15.52
CA ALA A 76 -5.10 -15.34 -14.86
C ALA A 76 -5.17 -15.45 -13.34
N THR A 77 -4.00 -15.51 -12.70
CA THR A 77 -3.85 -15.70 -11.25
C THR A 77 -3.06 -14.59 -10.56
N SER A 78 -2.22 -13.83 -11.29
CA SER A 78 -1.44 -12.71 -10.73
C SER A 78 -1.46 -11.45 -11.61
N LEU A 79 -1.11 -10.29 -11.03
CA LEU A 79 -1.00 -8.98 -11.68
C LEU A 79 0.45 -8.61 -11.94
N GLY A 80 0.65 -7.88 -13.03
CA GLY A 80 1.90 -7.22 -13.39
C GLY A 80 1.78 -5.71 -13.38
N VAL A 81 2.28 -5.08 -14.44
CA VAL A 81 2.40 -3.62 -14.56
C VAL A 81 1.11 -2.97 -15.05
N LYS A 82 0.90 -1.69 -14.70
CA LYS A 82 -0.14 -0.85 -15.31
C LYS A 82 0.27 -0.53 -16.75
N TYR A 83 -0.67 -0.63 -17.68
CA TYR A 83 -0.43 -0.56 -19.11
C TYR A 83 -1.47 0.33 -19.80
N ASP A 84 -1.00 1.21 -20.70
CA ASP A 84 -1.82 2.22 -21.37
C ASP A 84 -2.69 3.04 -20.38
N ASP A 85 -3.83 3.55 -20.81
CA ASP A 85 -4.74 4.35 -20.01
C ASP A 85 -5.65 3.54 -19.05
N LYS A 86 -5.78 2.22 -19.26
CA LYS A 86 -6.82 1.41 -18.60
C LYS A 86 -6.51 -0.08 -18.44
N PHE A 87 -5.34 -0.55 -18.84
CA PHE A 87 -5.01 -1.97 -18.73
C PHE A 87 -4.07 -2.26 -17.57
N VAL A 88 -4.12 -3.49 -17.09
CA VAL A 88 -3.09 -4.05 -16.23
C VAL A 88 -2.67 -5.38 -16.82
N GLN A 89 -1.37 -5.65 -16.80
CA GLN A 89 -0.83 -6.96 -17.15
C GLN A 89 -1.27 -7.99 -16.11
N ALA A 90 -1.52 -9.21 -16.55
CA ALA A 90 -1.84 -10.33 -15.67
C ALA A 90 -1.17 -11.60 -16.18
N PHE A 91 -1.00 -12.61 -15.33
CA PHE A 91 -0.31 -13.85 -15.67
C PHE A 91 -1.02 -15.08 -15.14
N ASP A 92 -0.86 -16.21 -15.85
CA ASP A 92 -1.01 -17.55 -15.29
C ASP A 92 0.25 -18.37 -15.60
N GLY A 93 1.09 -18.56 -14.58
CA GLY A 93 2.40 -19.17 -14.77
C GLY A 93 3.28 -18.35 -15.75
N SER A 94 3.48 -18.87 -16.96
CA SER A 94 4.23 -18.19 -18.04
C SER A 94 3.33 -17.50 -19.07
N ASP A 95 2.03 -17.76 -19.04
CA ASP A 95 1.09 -17.19 -19.98
C ASP A 95 0.76 -15.77 -19.54
N GLU A 96 0.77 -14.83 -20.49
CA GLU A 96 0.58 -13.42 -20.26
C GLU A 96 -0.77 -12.97 -20.81
N TYR A 97 -1.43 -12.09 -20.06
CA TYR A 97 -2.71 -11.50 -20.39
C TYR A 97 -2.70 -10.00 -20.10
N ILE A 98 -3.70 -9.30 -20.63
CA ILE A 98 -4.05 -7.95 -20.24
C ILE A 98 -5.51 -7.90 -19.78
N VAL A 99 -5.77 -7.12 -18.73
CA VAL A 99 -7.13 -6.89 -18.23
C VAL A 99 -7.51 -5.43 -18.47
N ASP A 100 -8.59 -5.20 -19.22
CA ASP A 100 -9.18 -3.87 -19.40
C ASP A 100 -9.98 -3.48 -18.15
N LEU A 101 -9.41 -2.62 -17.31
CA LEU A 101 -10.03 -2.17 -16.04
C LEU A 101 -11.29 -1.32 -16.25
N SER A 102 -11.59 -0.88 -17.46
CA SER A 102 -12.88 -0.22 -17.74
C SER A 102 -14.02 -1.22 -17.93
N THR A 103 -13.72 -2.47 -18.33
CA THR A 103 -14.74 -3.48 -18.66
C THR A 103 -14.61 -4.80 -17.90
N GLY A 104 -13.46 -5.10 -17.30
CA GLY A 104 -13.13 -6.39 -16.70
C GLY A 104 -12.88 -7.50 -17.71
N LYS A 105 -12.64 -7.16 -18.99
CA LYS A 105 -12.31 -8.14 -20.01
C LYS A 105 -10.83 -8.50 -19.92
N ILE A 106 -10.55 -9.78 -19.94
CA ILE A 106 -9.21 -10.35 -20.04
C ILE A 106 -8.97 -10.81 -21.49
N SER A 107 -7.74 -10.66 -21.96
CA SER A 107 -7.30 -10.97 -23.31
C SER A 107 -5.86 -11.47 -23.30
N ASP A 108 -5.59 -12.53 -24.05
CA ASP A 108 -4.26 -13.02 -24.41
C ASP A 108 -3.75 -12.39 -25.73
N ASP A 109 -4.59 -11.63 -26.42
CA ASP A 109 -4.20 -10.78 -27.55
C ASP A 109 -3.72 -9.40 -27.07
N ASP A 110 -2.78 -8.81 -27.82
CA ASP A 110 -2.23 -7.47 -27.61
C ASP A 110 -1.61 -7.29 -26.20
N THR A 111 -1.01 -8.35 -25.66
CA THR A 111 -0.32 -8.35 -24.36
C THR A 111 0.80 -7.31 -24.29
N VAL A 112 1.39 -7.09 -23.10
CA VAL A 112 2.54 -6.18 -22.98
C VAL A 112 3.72 -6.75 -23.78
N SER A 113 3.93 -8.07 -23.76
CA SER A 113 4.93 -8.72 -24.62
C SER A 113 4.65 -8.55 -26.11
N ASP A 114 3.42 -8.79 -26.58
CA ASP A 114 3.05 -8.60 -28.00
C ASP A 114 3.26 -7.15 -28.45
N SER A 115 2.90 -6.21 -27.58
CA SER A 115 3.06 -4.78 -27.81
C SER A 115 4.54 -4.39 -27.85
N THR A 116 5.36 -5.00 -27.00
CA THR A 116 6.82 -4.83 -26.98
C THR A 116 7.45 -5.36 -28.26
N GLU A 117 7.08 -6.57 -28.70
CA GLU A 117 7.56 -7.18 -29.95
C GLU A 117 7.11 -6.36 -31.17
N THR A 118 5.86 -5.90 -31.17
CA THR A 118 5.28 -5.06 -32.21
C THR A 118 6.01 -3.72 -32.30
N ALA A 119 6.27 -3.06 -31.16
CA ALA A 119 7.05 -1.83 -31.09
C ALA A 119 8.46 -2.06 -31.63
N GLY A 120 9.12 -3.17 -31.23
CA GLY A 120 10.44 -3.57 -31.71
C GLY A 120 10.51 -3.79 -33.21
N THR A 121 9.58 -4.55 -33.77
CA THR A 121 9.50 -4.81 -35.21
C THR A 121 9.29 -3.53 -36.01
N LYS A 122 8.37 -2.66 -35.56
CA LYS A 122 8.12 -1.37 -36.21
C LYS A 122 9.33 -0.43 -36.09
N LEU A 123 9.98 -0.38 -34.92
CA LEU A 123 11.21 0.39 -34.71
C LEU A 123 12.29 -0.07 -35.67
N ILE A 124 12.62 -1.37 -35.69
CA ILE A 124 13.65 -1.94 -36.57
C ILE A 124 13.39 -1.58 -38.04
N ASN A 125 12.14 -1.67 -38.50
CA ASN A 125 11.77 -1.31 -39.87
C ASN A 125 11.96 0.18 -40.18
N LYS A 126 11.87 1.07 -39.19
CA LYS A 126 12.17 2.49 -39.35
C LYS A 126 13.68 2.75 -39.29
N LEU A 127 14.40 2.16 -38.34
CA LEU A 127 15.85 2.34 -38.17
C LEU A 127 16.65 1.79 -39.37
N LYS A 128 16.16 0.75 -40.06
CA LYS A 128 16.76 0.24 -41.31
C LYS A 128 16.77 1.25 -42.46
N LYS A 129 15.92 2.28 -42.40
CA LYS A 129 15.76 3.29 -43.45
C LYS A 129 16.57 4.56 -43.17
N THR A 130 17.46 4.50 -42.19
CA THR A 130 18.21 5.65 -41.68
C THR A 130 19.69 5.32 -41.60
N ASP A 131 20.53 6.13 -42.24
CA ASP A 131 21.97 5.86 -42.37
C ASP A 131 22.71 5.92 -41.02
N ARG A 132 22.17 6.65 -40.03
CA ARG A 132 22.71 6.72 -38.66
C ARG A 132 22.99 5.36 -38.02
N TYR A 133 22.10 4.40 -38.26
CA TYR A 133 22.16 3.05 -37.70
C TYR A 133 22.70 2.03 -38.70
N ALA A 134 23.14 2.49 -39.89
CA ALA A 134 23.72 1.60 -40.88
C ALA A 134 25.04 1.02 -40.38
N LYS A 135 25.25 -0.27 -40.67
CA LYS A 135 26.53 -0.93 -40.45
C LYS A 135 27.61 -0.35 -41.38
N SER A 136 28.85 -0.40 -40.92
CA SER A 136 30.02 -0.20 -41.79
C SER A 136 30.24 -1.33 -42.81
N THR A 137 29.56 -2.48 -42.69
CA THR A 137 29.85 -3.72 -43.46
C THR A 137 28.70 -4.32 -44.28
N GLY A 138 27.57 -3.63 -44.46
CA GLY A 138 26.56 -4.00 -45.48
C GLY A 138 25.77 -5.31 -45.29
N SER A 139 25.60 -5.81 -44.06
CA SER A 139 24.78 -7.01 -43.74
C SER A 139 23.53 -6.67 -42.93
N ASP A 140 22.48 -7.52 -43.01
CA ASP A 140 21.15 -7.31 -42.39
C ASP A 140 21.23 -6.82 -40.92
N PHE A 141 20.49 -5.75 -40.64
CA PHE A 141 20.31 -5.13 -39.32
C PHE A 141 19.04 -5.69 -38.65
N GLY A 142 19.01 -5.85 -37.32
CA GLY A 142 17.76 -6.11 -36.59
C GLY A 142 17.15 -7.52 -36.68
N LYS A 143 17.97 -8.57 -36.79
CA LYS A 143 17.59 -9.95 -36.42
C LYS A 143 18.73 -10.52 -35.58
N GLY A 144 18.43 -11.05 -34.39
CA GLY A 144 19.44 -11.54 -33.43
C GLY A 144 20.51 -12.44 -34.09
N GLY A 145 21.76 -12.33 -33.62
CA GLY A 145 22.94 -12.99 -34.20
C GLY A 145 24.20 -12.11 -34.12
N SER A 146 25.27 -12.46 -34.85
CA SER A 146 26.59 -11.76 -34.89
C SER A 146 26.57 -10.35 -35.55
N TYR A 147 25.51 -9.56 -35.35
CA TYR A 147 25.22 -8.34 -36.10
C TYR A 147 24.73 -7.21 -35.19
N GLY A 148 24.73 -5.96 -35.70
CA GLY A 148 24.14 -4.80 -35.01
C GLY A 148 22.69 -5.07 -34.59
N GLU A 149 22.42 -4.83 -33.32
CA GLU A 149 21.24 -5.32 -32.60
C GLU A 149 20.39 -4.15 -32.13
N VAL A 150 19.07 -4.28 -32.22
CA VAL A 150 18.12 -3.37 -31.57
C VAL A 150 17.51 -4.13 -30.40
N LYS A 151 17.68 -3.62 -29.20
CA LYS A 151 17.07 -4.16 -27.98
C LYS A 151 15.96 -3.23 -27.54
N ILE A 152 14.77 -3.77 -27.36
CA ILE A 152 13.69 -3.08 -26.66
C ILE A 152 13.83 -3.41 -25.17
N GLY A 153 13.85 -2.37 -24.36
CA GLY A 153 13.94 -2.44 -22.91
C GLY A 153 12.58 -2.36 -22.23
N SER A 154 12.61 -1.98 -20.96
CA SER A 154 11.42 -1.81 -20.14
C SER A 154 10.50 -0.70 -20.64
N GLN A 155 9.22 -0.82 -20.32
CA GLN A 155 8.27 0.28 -20.37
C GLN A 155 8.72 1.42 -19.45
N VAL A 156 8.57 2.66 -19.90
CA VAL A 156 9.01 3.88 -19.19
C VAL A 156 8.27 4.08 -17.87
N SER A 157 6.96 3.84 -17.83
CA SER A 157 6.14 3.99 -16.62
C SER A 157 5.33 2.73 -16.34
N SER A 158 5.83 1.87 -15.44
CA SER A 158 5.17 0.59 -15.11
C SER A 158 4.07 0.71 -14.04
N ASN A 159 4.07 1.78 -13.26
CA ASN A 159 3.21 1.91 -12.07
C ASN A 159 2.11 2.97 -12.21
N ARG A 160 1.90 3.50 -13.43
CA ARG A 160 0.90 4.54 -13.73
C ARG A 160 0.28 4.31 -15.11
N PHE A 161 -0.99 4.68 -15.25
CA PHE A 161 -1.67 4.75 -16.55
C PHE A 161 -1.16 5.90 -17.41
N GLY A 162 -0.96 5.65 -18.71
CA GLY A 162 -0.54 6.64 -19.69
C GLY A 162 -0.01 6.02 -20.99
N ASP A 163 0.37 6.88 -21.94
CA ASP A 163 0.98 6.46 -23.21
C ASP A 163 2.16 5.52 -22.98
N VAL A 164 2.18 4.39 -23.70
CA VAL A 164 3.22 3.38 -23.55
C VAL A 164 4.43 3.70 -24.43
N TRP A 165 5.53 4.05 -23.78
CA TRP A 165 6.85 4.14 -24.38
C TRP A 165 7.78 3.07 -23.82
N PHE A 166 8.63 2.54 -24.68
CA PHE A 166 9.66 1.57 -24.35
C PHE A 166 11.03 2.19 -24.61
N GLU A 167 11.96 1.92 -23.71
CA GLU A 167 13.37 2.17 -23.96
C GLU A 167 13.86 1.33 -25.13
N TYR A 168 14.81 1.86 -25.91
CA TYR A 168 15.59 1.03 -26.82
C TYR A 168 17.06 1.40 -26.83
N SER A 169 17.88 0.42 -27.19
CA SER A 169 19.24 0.64 -27.66
C SER A 169 19.46 0.00 -29.01
N ALA A 170 20.36 0.60 -29.80
CA ALA A 170 20.74 0.11 -31.11
C ALA A 170 22.26 0.11 -31.26
N THR A 171 22.86 -1.02 -31.66
CA THR A 171 24.31 -1.13 -31.87
C THR A 171 24.66 -1.20 -33.35
N THR A 172 25.77 -0.57 -33.76
CA THR A 172 26.27 -0.59 -35.15
C THR A 172 27.52 -1.45 -35.35
N SER A 173 28.05 -2.05 -34.27
CA SER A 173 29.26 -2.88 -34.27
C SER A 173 29.02 -4.27 -33.66
N GLN A 174 29.67 -5.29 -34.24
CA GLN A 174 29.51 -6.71 -33.89
C GLN A 174 30.06 -7.09 -32.50
N SER A 175 30.88 -6.24 -31.88
CA SER A 175 31.67 -6.58 -30.68
C SER A 175 31.10 -6.02 -29.37
N ILE A 176 29.92 -5.39 -29.40
CA ILE A 176 29.37 -4.69 -28.24
C ILE A 176 28.11 -5.40 -27.73
N THR A 177 28.26 -6.10 -26.61
CA THR A 177 27.13 -6.66 -25.86
C THR A 177 26.58 -5.59 -24.92
N VAL A 178 25.30 -5.23 -25.07
CA VAL A 178 24.56 -4.42 -24.09
C VAL A 178 23.88 -5.37 -23.11
N ALA A 179 24.07 -5.19 -21.80
CA ALA A 179 23.43 -6.01 -20.77
C ALA A 179 21.90 -5.84 -20.78
N GLU A 180 21.16 -6.88 -20.42
CA GLU A 180 19.68 -6.91 -20.39
C GLU A 180 19.10 -5.88 -19.42
N ASN A 181 19.81 -5.61 -18.33
CA ASN A 181 19.55 -4.50 -17.43
C ASN A 181 20.59 -3.42 -17.70
N TYR A 182 20.19 -2.40 -18.43
CA TYR A 182 21.01 -1.24 -18.81
C TYR A 182 21.97 -0.81 -17.68
N MET A 183 23.25 -0.61 -18.04
CA MET A 183 24.25 0.21 -17.32
C MET A 183 25.24 -0.43 -16.35
N SER A 184 25.95 -1.48 -16.79
CA SER A 184 27.24 -1.84 -16.17
C SER A 184 28.38 -2.15 -17.16
N SER A 185 28.15 -2.16 -18.48
CA SER A 185 29.21 -2.47 -19.43
C SER A 185 30.13 -1.27 -19.65
N GLN A 186 31.44 -1.48 -19.45
CA GLN A 186 32.46 -0.58 -19.99
C GLN A 186 32.44 -0.67 -21.51
N ILE A 187 31.80 0.29 -22.18
CA ILE A 187 31.84 0.45 -23.62
C ILE A 187 32.97 1.41 -23.95
N THR A 188 33.96 0.93 -24.71
CA THR A 188 35.18 1.67 -25.04
C THR A 188 35.02 2.65 -26.22
N THR A 189 33.88 2.63 -26.93
CA THR A 189 33.59 3.54 -28.07
C THR A 189 32.11 3.97 -28.13
N PRO A 190 31.78 5.24 -27.78
CA PRO A 190 30.40 5.75 -27.74
C PRO A 190 29.62 5.75 -29.05
N GLN A 191 30.30 5.84 -30.21
CA GLN A 191 29.61 5.95 -31.51
C GLN A 191 28.95 4.65 -32.00
N ALA A 192 29.13 3.55 -31.28
CA ALA A 192 28.60 2.25 -31.69
C ALA A 192 27.33 1.84 -30.95
N VAL A 193 26.83 2.65 -30.01
CA VAL A 193 25.55 2.43 -29.32
C VAL A 193 24.71 3.71 -29.33
N TYR A 194 23.48 3.58 -29.78
CA TYR A 194 22.47 4.63 -29.77
C TYR A 194 21.36 4.27 -28.79
N TYR A 195 20.76 5.28 -28.16
CA TYR A 195 19.69 5.16 -27.19
C TYR A 195 18.48 5.98 -27.62
N GLY A 196 17.30 5.50 -27.28
CA GLY A 196 16.08 6.24 -27.53
C GLY A 196 14.86 5.61 -26.89
N TYR A 197 13.71 6.12 -27.31
CA TYR A 197 12.42 5.62 -26.89
C TYR A 197 11.55 5.36 -28.12
N THR A 198 10.73 4.31 -28.07
CA THR A 198 9.73 4.00 -29.10
C THR A 198 8.39 3.69 -28.47
N ASN A 199 7.30 3.98 -29.15
CA ASN A 199 5.96 3.53 -28.75
C ASN A 199 5.45 2.39 -29.64
N THR A 200 4.26 1.88 -29.32
CA THR A 200 3.60 0.77 -30.04
C THR A 200 3.23 1.09 -31.50
N SER A 201 3.15 2.37 -31.89
CA SER A 201 3.03 2.80 -33.29
C SER A 201 4.36 2.74 -34.06
N GLY A 202 5.46 2.43 -33.36
CA GLY A 202 6.83 2.50 -33.82
C GLY A 202 7.36 3.93 -33.95
N THR A 203 6.65 4.94 -33.47
CA THR A 203 7.19 6.31 -33.41
C THR A 203 8.34 6.30 -32.42
N TYR A 204 9.48 6.86 -32.80
CA TYR A 204 10.70 6.79 -32.00
C TYR A 204 11.42 8.13 -31.95
N ILE A 205 12.15 8.34 -30.87
CA ILE A 205 13.06 9.48 -30.69
C ILE A 205 14.46 8.96 -30.37
N ASP A 206 15.46 9.39 -31.14
CA ASP A 206 16.87 9.14 -30.84
C ASP A 206 17.38 10.21 -29.87
N THR A 207 17.96 9.77 -28.77
CA THR A 207 18.38 10.62 -27.65
C THR A 207 19.89 10.54 -27.41
N SER A 208 20.65 10.12 -28.41
CA SER A 208 22.09 9.86 -28.32
C SER A 208 22.94 11.06 -28.75
N TYR A 209 22.36 12.00 -29.49
CA TYR A 209 23.06 13.17 -30.01
C TYR A 209 22.78 14.43 -29.18
N ASP A 210 21.51 14.78 -29.00
CA ASP A 210 21.14 15.98 -28.25
C ASP A 210 21.39 15.81 -26.76
N ALA A 211 22.20 16.70 -26.22
CA ALA A 211 22.61 16.69 -24.82
C ALA A 211 22.15 17.96 -24.11
N ASN A 212 22.39 19.14 -24.67
CA ASN A 212 22.09 20.45 -24.06
C ASN A 212 22.53 20.53 -22.58
N ILE A 213 23.74 20.07 -22.29
CA ILE A 213 24.32 20.18 -20.95
C ILE A 213 24.96 21.54 -20.75
N TYR A 214 25.05 21.96 -19.49
CA TYR A 214 25.82 23.13 -19.11
C TYR A 214 26.93 22.68 -18.19
N VAL A 215 28.17 23.04 -18.53
CA VAL A 215 29.38 22.67 -17.77
C VAL A 215 30.12 23.93 -17.36
N TYR A 216 30.61 23.99 -16.12
CA TYR A 216 31.43 25.11 -15.69
C TYR A 216 32.91 24.93 -16.11
N ASN A 217 33.46 25.92 -16.82
CA ASN A 217 34.86 25.90 -17.27
C ASN A 217 35.86 26.67 -16.38
N GLY A 218 35.43 27.20 -15.23
CA GLY A 218 36.26 28.07 -14.39
C GLY A 218 35.98 29.57 -14.55
N THR A 219 35.35 29.99 -15.66
CA THR A 219 34.92 31.38 -15.89
C THR A 219 33.41 31.52 -16.06
N LYS A 220 32.78 30.68 -16.89
CA LYS A 220 31.34 30.76 -17.25
C LYS A 220 30.71 29.38 -17.38
N MET A 221 29.38 29.30 -17.32
CA MET A 221 28.71 28.08 -17.81
C MET A 221 28.90 28.02 -19.32
N VAL A 222 29.31 26.87 -19.81
CA VAL A 222 29.47 26.56 -21.23
C VAL A 222 28.36 25.59 -21.58
N LYS A 223 27.50 25.99 -22.52
CA LYS A 223 26.48 25.10 -23.09
C LYS A 223 27.16 24.20 -24.12
N ILE A 224 26.91 22.90 -24.05
CA ILE A 224 27.30 21.95 -25.08
C ILE A 224 26.02 21.29 -25.58
N GLU A 225 25.67 21.56 -26.83
CA GLU A 225 24.38 21.18 -27.41
C GLU A 225 24.35 19.69 -27.76
N HIS A 226 25.42 19.19 -28.40
CA HIS A 226 25.45 17.81 -28.87
C HIS A 226 26.68 17.03 -28.39
N VAL A 227 26.51 15.71 -28.35
CA VAL A 227 27.63 14.78 -28.14
C VAL A 227 28.61 14.89 -29.31
N GLY A 228 29.89 15.07 -28.99
CA GLY A 228 30.99 15.29 -29.92
C GLY A 228 31.38 16.76 -30.09
N ASP A 229 30.53 17.70 -29.68
CA ASP A 229 30.83 19.13 -29.77
C ASP A 229 31.95 19.52 -28.80
N THR A 230 32.70 20.55 -29.18
CA THR A 230 33.74 21.16 -28.36
C THR A 230 33.50 22.65 -28.25
N GLU A 231 33.20 23.12 -27.06
CA GLU A 231 32.88 24.51 -26.77
C GLU A 231 33.81 25.02 -25.67
N GLU A 232 34.46 26.16 -25.91
CA GLU A 232 35.36 26.80 -24.93
C GLU A 232 36.43 25.84 -24.34
N GLY A 233 36.91 24.90 -25.16
CA GLY A 233 37.91 23.90 -24.78
C GLY A 233 37.36 22.70 -23.99
N ILE A 234 36.04 22.56 -23.86
CA ILE A 234 35.37 21.41 -23.25
C ILE A 234 34.69 20.59 -24.35
N THR A 235 34.97 19.30 -24.39
CA THR A 235 34.35 18.34 -25.30
C THR A 235 33.38 17.43 -24.55
N LEU A 236 32.15 17.26 -25.06
CA LEU A 236 31.24 16.21 -24.58
C LEU A 236 31.49 14.93 -25.36
N ASN A 237 32.16 13.95 -24.73
CA ASN A 237 32.54 12.71 -25.42
C ASN A 237 31.36 11.74 -25.56
N SER A 238 30.50 11.66 -24.54
CA SER A 238 29.33 10.77 -24.55
C SER A 238 28.33 11.13 -23.48
N ILE A 239 27.08 10.72 -23.72
CA ILE A 239 25.99 10.72 -22.76
C ILE A 239 25.45 9.29 -22.67
N VAL A 240 25.42 8.74 -21.46
CA VAL A 240 25.04 7.34 -21.22
C VAL A 240 23.84 7.35 -20.27
N PRO A 241 22.66 6.86 -20.69
CA PRO A 241 21.53 6.71 -19.78
C PRO A 241 21.92 5.90 -18.54
N ILE A 242 21.30 6.14 -17.39
CA ILE A 242 21.53 5.37 -16.15
C ILE A 242 20.23 4.72 -15.69
N SER A 243 19.15 5.50 -15.68
CA SER A 243 17.82 5.03 -15.30
C SER A 243 16.80 6.00 -15.88
N THR A 244 15.70 5.49 -16.42
CA THR A 244 14.53 6.30 -16.73
C THR A 244 13.69 6.47 -15.46
N LEU A 245 13.31 7.70 -15.17
CA LEU A 245 12.55 8.09 -13.97
C LEU A 245 11.03 7.99 -14.18
N GLY A 246 10.58 8.09 -15.43
CA GLY A 246 9.18 8.03 -15.83
C GLY A 246 8.84 9.07 -16.90
N GLU A 247 7.55 9.32 -17.11
CA GLU A 247 7.07 10.27 -18.12
C GLU A 247 5.82 11.06 -17.70
N ASP A 248 5.58 12.17 -18.39
CA ASP A 248 4.30 12.87 -18.43
C ASP A 248 3.69 12.84 -19.85
N ASP A 249 2.69 13.67 -20.12
CA ASP A 249 2.00 13.74 -21.42
C ASP A 249 2.92 14.14 -22.58
N LYS A 250 4.02 14.82 -22.31
CA LYS A 250 4.87 15.46 -23.33
C LYS A 250 6.33 15.00 -23.27
N TYR A 251 6.80 14.56 -22.11
CA TYR A 251 8.21 14.38 -21.83
C TYR A 251 8.50 13.05 -21.13
N ILE A 252 9.67 12.49 -21.45
CA ILE A 252 10.29 11.39 -20.73
C ILE A 252 11.45 11.97 -19.90
N TYR A 253 11.61 11.47 -18.68
CA TYR A 253 12.61 11.93 -17.73
C TYR A 253 13.59 10.80 -17.45
N ARG A 254 14.89 11.09 -17.54
CA ARG A 254 15.93 10.09 -17.27
C ARG A 254 17.14 10.69 -16.59
N ILE A 255 17.89 9.84 -15.90
CA ILE A 255 19.23 10.14 -15.40
C ILE A 255 20.21 9.71 -16.48
N VAL A 256 21.19 10.57 -16.75
CA VAL A 256 22.32 10.26 -17.62
C VAL A 256 23.64 10.59 -16.96
N LYS A 257 24.65 9.86 -17.39
CA LYS A 257 26.06 10.11 -17.14
C LYS A 257 26.66 10.81 -18.37
N ALA A 258 27.18 12.02 -18.20
CA ALA A 258 27.91 12.77 -19.21
C ALA A 258 29.42 12.66 -18.98
N ASN A 259 30.15 12.17 -19.99
CA ASN A 259 31.61 12.08 -19.96
C ASN A 259 32.21 13.24 -20.74
N VAL A 260 32.89 14.15 -20.05
CA VAL A 260 33.46 15.37 -20.63
C VAL A 260 34.98 15.35 -20.57
N SER A 261 35.62 16.08 -21.47
CA SER A 261 37.08 16.29 -21.48
C SER A 261 37.40 17.77 -21.63
N GLY A 262 38.57 18.19 -21.16
CA GLY A 262 38.97 19.59 -21.10
C GLY A 262 39.08 20.12 -19.68
N SER A 263 39.27 21.43 -19.53
CA SER A 263 39.38 22.10 -18.24
C SER A 263 38.00 22.41 -17.66
N ILE A 264 37.46 21.46 -16.89
CA ILE A 264 36.20 21.65 -16.16
C ILE A 264 36.47 22.02 -14.70
N HIS A 265 35.57 22.78 -14.09
CA HIS A 265 35.65 23.19 -12.70
C HIS A 265 34.39 22.78 -11.95
N LYS A 266 34.53 22.33 -10.70
CA LYS A 266 33.38 22.00 -9.85
C LYS A 266 32.65 23.27 -9.45
N ILE A 267 31.33 23.19 -9.44
CA ILE A 267 30.49 24.31 -9.05
C ILE A 267 30.47 24.45 -7.51
N LEU A 268 30.50 23.37 -6.73
CA LEU A 268 30.18 23.45 -5.29
C LEU A 268 31.32 22.95 -4.37
N LYS A 269 31.49 23.57 -3.18
CA LYS A 269 32.36 23.15 -2.04
C LYS A 269 31.52 22.71 -0.81
N THR A 270 31.84 21.57 -0.19
CA THR A 270 31.45 21.26 1.22
C THR A 270 32.54 21.85 2.11
N SER A 271 32.24 22.43 3.24
CA SER A 271 31.30 22.02 4.29
C SER A 271 30.75 23.28 4.96
N GLY A 272 29.84 23.13 5.93
CA GLY A 272 29.21 24.24 6.65
C GLY A 272 30.21 25.28 7.20
N PRO A 273 29.70 26.40 7.74
CA PRO A 273 30.50 27.61 8.04
C PRO A 273 31.74 27.43 8.95
N ASP A 274 31.96 26.26 9.56
CA ASP A 274 33.04 25.96 10.51
C ASP A 274 34.01 24.81 10.15
N SER A 275 34.00 24.26 8.93
CA SER A 275 34.97 23.19 8.58
C SER A 275 36.31 23.76 8.07
N THR A 276 37.31 23.81 8.95
CA THR A 276 38.67 24.28 8.67
C THR A 276 39.61 23.23 8.09
N THR A 277 39.12 22.12 7.55
CA THR A 277 40.02 21.06 7.02
C THR A 277 39.54 20.55 5.67
N TYR A 278 40.11 21.13 4.63
CA TYR A 278 40.07 20.65 3.26
C TYR A 278 41.37 19.91 2.98
N ASN A 279 41.28 18.61 2.69
CA ASN A 279 42.40 17.77 2.26
C ASN A 279 42.02 17.09 0.93
N GLY A 280 42.29 17.77 -0.17
CA GLY A 280 42.14 17.23 -1.52
C GLY A 280 42.58 18.28 -2.53
N SER A 281 43.06 17.89 -3.70
CA SER A 281 43.46 18.80 -4.77
C SER A 281 42.35 18.84 -5.83
N ASP A 282 41.31 19.67 -5.65
CA ASP A 282 40.16 19.75 -6.59
C ASP A 282 40.44 20.58 -7.86
N TYR A 283 41.60 20.37 -8.49
CA TYR A 283 41.71 20.53 -9.94
C TYR A 283 41.69 19.11 -10.50
N ASN A 284 40.51 18.63 -10.85
CA ASN A 284 40.43 17.28 -11.38
C ASN A 284 40.92 17.25 -12.83
N SER A 285 41.89 16.38 -13.06
CA SER A 285 42.42 16.00 -14.37
C SER A 285 41.31 15.49 -15.31
N ALA A 286 41.52 15.62 -16.62
CA ALA A 286 40.65 15.11 -17.69
C ALA A 286 40.11 13.68 -17.38
N GLY A 287 38.78 13.53 -17.28
CA GLY A 287 38.12 12.23 -17.03
C GLY A 287 36.93 12.24 -16.06
N ASP A 288 36.52 13.39 -15.53
CA ASP A 288 35.43 13.47 -14.56
C ASP A 288 34.04 13.17 -15.15
N THR A 289 33.23 12.48 -14.33
CA THR A 289 31.88 12.05 -14.64
C THR A 289 30.86 13.05 -14.07
N LEU A 290 29.99 13.59 -14.92
CA LEU A 290 28.85 14.40 -14.50
C LEU A 290 27.55 13.62 -14.67
N TYR A 291 26.57 13.89 -13.82
CA TYR A 291 25.24 13.31 -13.84
C TYR A 291 24.23 14.43 -14.09
N TYR A 292 23.29 14.15 -14.98
CA TYR A 292 22.22 15.06 -15.34
C TYR A 292 20.88 14.34 -15.29
N ILE A 293 19.83 15.07 -14.94
CA ILE A 293 18.47 14.68 -15.28
C ILE A 293 18.15 15.31 -16.63
N GLN A 294 17.71 14.50 -17.59
CA GLN A 294 17.22 14.97 -18.88
C GLN A 294 15.70 14.97 -18.92
N LYS A 295 15.14 16.05 -19.45
CA LYS A 295 13.73 16.19 -19.84
C LYS A 295 13.65 16.14 -21.37
N ILE A 296 13.04 15.09 -21.90
CA ILE A 296 13.13 14.73 -23.33
C ILE A 296 11.73 14.75 -23.94
N SER A 297 11.52 15.55 -24.99
CA SER A 297 10.24 15.62 -25.69
C SER A 297 9.89 14.31 -26.40
N LYS A 298 8.68 13.81 -26.19
CA LYS A 298 8.06 12.71 -26.94
C LYS A 298 7.76 13.06 -28.41
N THR A 299 7.61 14.35 -28.70
CA THR A 299 7.40 14.85 -30.07
C THR A 299 8.72 14.84 -30.83
N GLN A 300 8.72 14.27 -32.04
CA GLN A 300 9.86 14.30 -32.97
C GLN A 300 10.10 15.71 -33.51
N ASP A 301 11.37 16.08 -33.69
CA ASP A 301 11.78 17.20 -34.53
C ASP A 301 12.03 16.76 -35.99
N LEU A 302 12.44 17.71 -36.82
CA LEU A 302 13.03 17.44 -38.13
C LEU A 302 14.17 16.41 -38.02
N LYS A 303 14.32 15.62 -39.09
CA LYS A 303 15.41 14.65 -39.15
C LYS A 303 16.75 15.37 -39.13
N GLU A 304 17.58 15.01 -38.18
CA GLU A 304 18.96 15.46 -38.08
C GLU A 304 19.86 14.24 -37.80
N LYS A 305 21.07 14.26 -38.39
CA LYS A 305 21.99 13.10 -38.38
C LYS A 305 21.27 11.79 -38.77
N ASP A 306 20.40 11.88 -39.77
CA ASP A 306 19.59 10.78 -40.31
C ASP A 306 18.66 10.06 -39.30
N ALA A 307 18.32 10.66 -38.16
CA ALA A 307 17.32 10.14 -37.23
C ALA A 307 16.29 11.18 -36.83
N TYR A 308 15.15 10.72 -36.31
CA TYR A 308 14.19 11.60 -35.65
C TYR A 308 14.68 11.88 -34.22
N LEU A 309 15.10 13.11 -33.98
CA LEU A 309 15.49 13.60 -32.65
C LEU A 309 14.25 14.07 -31.88
N PRO A 310 14.30 14.14 -30.54
CA PRO A 310 13.26 14.82 -29.77
C PRO A 310 13.25 16.33 -30.10
N LYS A 311 12.07 16.93 -30.19
CA LYS A 311 11.88 18.39 -30.37
C LYS A 311 12.63 19.25 -29.35
N SER A 312 12.89 18.69 -28.17
CA SER A 312 13.72 19.32 -27.15
C SER A 312 14.31 18.26 -26.22
N THR A 313 15.57 18.43 -25.87
CA THR A 313 16.22 17.74 -24.75
C THR A 313 16.84 18.81 -23.87
N ASP A 314 16.41 18.91 -22.62
CA ASP A 314 17.01 19.82 -21.63
C ASP A 314 17.70 19.02 -20.54
N SER A 315 18.94 19.38 -20.20
CA SER A 315 19.71 18.71 -19.15
C SER A 315 19.93 19.59 -17.94
N TYR A 316 19.74 18.99 -16.76
CA TYR A 316 19.84 19.64 -15.45
C TYR A 316 20.83 18.89 -14.58
N GLU A 317 21.92 19.55 -14.21
CA GLU A 317 23.02 18.94 -13.46
C GLU A 317 22.52 18.49 -12.07
N ILE A 318 22.90 17.26 -11.69
CA ILE A 318 22.68 16.69 -10.36
C ILE A 318 24.01 16.26 -9.71
N SER A 319 25.09 16.08 -10.49
CA SER A 319 26.44 15.75 -10.00
C SER A 319 27.18 16.95 -9.39
N GLY A 320 26.65 17.46 -8.29
CA GLY A 320 27.17 18.64 -7.61
C GLY A 320 27.25 18.47 -6.10
N ALA A 321 27.31 17.24 -5.57
CA ALA A 321 27.71 17.03 -4.19
C ALA A 321 29.15 17.55 -4.07
N THR A 322 29.33 18.84 -3.79
CA THR A 322 29.30 19.32 -2.43
C THR A 322 28.84 20.79 -2.34
N GLY A 323 27.58 21.16 -1.99
CA GLY A 323 27.31 22.50 -1.40
C GLY A 323 26.18 23.41 -1.92
N ASN A 324 24.92 22.95 -1.87
CA ASN A 324 23.73 23.72 -1.47
C ASN A 324 22.74 22.68 -0.94
N GLY A 325 22.02 22.94 0.15
CA GLY A 325 21.17 21.95 0.82
C GLY A 325 20.26 21.22 -0.18
N ASP A 326 19.51 22.00 -0.96
CA ASP A 326 18.49 21.47 -1.85
C ASP A 326 19.03 20.66 -3.05
N VAL A 327 20.16 21.06 -3.64
CA VAL A 327 20.78 20.31 -4.75
C VAL A 327 21.38 19.00 -4.24
N LYS A 328 21.99 19.04 -3.04
CA LYS A 328 22.51 17.85 -2.39
C LYS A 328 21.40 16.88 -2.04
N ASP A 329 20.30 17.37 -1.49
CA ASP A 329 19.16 16.54 -1.10
C ASP A 329 18.55 15.86 -2.33
N ALA A 330 18.34 16.61 -3.42
CA ALA A 330 17.92 16.03 -4.69
C ALA A 330 18.88 14.94 -5.20
N TYR A 331 20.21 15.15 -5.10
CA TYR A 331 21.18 14.13 -5.48
C TYR A 331 21.03 12.89 -4.59
N THR A 332 20.90 13.05 -3.27
CA THR A 332 20.73 11.94 -2.34
C THR A 332 19.46 11.13 -2.64
N ALA A 333 18.34 11.77 -2.95
CA ALA A 333 17.12 11.07 -3.35
C ALA A 333 17.31 10.31 -4.67
N ILE A 334 17.94 10.93 -5.67
CA ILE A 334 18.22 10.32 -6.97
C ILE A 334 19.23 9.17 -6.87
N GLU A 335 20.23 9.28 -6.00
CA GLU A 335 21.23 8.24 -5.76
C GLU A 335 20.58 6.95 -5.26
N LYS A 336 19.50 7.03 -4.47
CA LYS A 336 18.74 5.85 -4.04
C LYS A 336 18.06 5.13 -5.22
N ILE A 337 17.55 5.89 -6.20
CA ILE A 337 17.03 5.31 -7.46
C ILE A 337 18.14 4.59 -8.23
N ILE A 338 19.30 5.25 -8.39
CA ILE A 338 20.44 4.71 -9.13
C ILE A 338 20.97 3.43 -8.46
N THR A 339 21.10 3.44 -7.15
CA THR A 339 21.64 2.33 -6.36
C THR A 339 20.60 1.27 -5.99
N LYS A 340 19.33 1.51 -6.34
CA LYS A 340 18.17 0.67 -5.99
C LYS A 340 18.08 0.38 -4.49
N SER A 341 18.38 1.39 -3.66
CA SER A 341 18.27 1.29 -2.21
C SER A 341 16.91 1.77 -1.72
N ASP A 342 16.55 1.37 -0.50
CA ASP A 342 15.45 1.94 0.29
C ASP A 342 14.07 1.92 -0.40
N ASN A 343 13.88 0.97 -1.33
CA ASN A 343 12.69 0.85 -2.16
C ASN A 343 12.33 2.17 -2.85
N ALA A 344 13.34 2.94 -3.26
CA ALA A 344 13.15 4.23 -3.89
C ALA A 344 12.45 4.09 -5.25
N VAL A 345 11.44 4.92 -5.48
CA VAL A 345 10.70 4.99 -6.74
C VAL A 345 10.52 6.46 -7.14
N ALA A 346 10.61 6.73 -8.44
CA ALA A 346 10.33 8.04 -9.00
C ALA A 346 8.95 8.05 -9.68
N THR A 347 8.26 9.19 -9.63
CA THR A 347 7.03 9.43 -10.38
C THR A 347 7.04 10.84 -10.94
N ILE A 348 6.60 10.99 -12.18
CA ILE A 348 6.54 12.26 -12.89
C ILE A 348 5.12 12.80 -12.87
N VAL A 349 4.97 14.05 -12.45
CA VAL A 349 3.67 14.73 -12.34
C VAL A 349 3.87 16.19 -12.72
N ASP A 350 3.21 16.62 -13.81
CA ASP A 350 3.28 17.99 -14.33
C ASP A 350 4.72 18.52 -14.45
N GLY A 351 5.62 17.63 -14.84
CA GLY A 351 7.04 17.86 -15.02
C GLY A 351 7.88 18.06 -13.75
N ALA A 352 7.32 17.85 -12.56
CA ALA A 352 8.06 17.65 -11.33
C ALA A 352 8.35 16.15 -11.11
N ILE A 353 9.45 15.88 -10.41
CA ILE A 353 9.92 14.51 -10.12
C ILE A 353 9.71 14.26 -8.63
N TYR A 354 8.84 13.32 -8.28
CA TYR A 354 8.62 12.90 -6.90
C TYR A 354 9.41 11.63 -6.65
N VAL A 355 10.40 11.70 -5.77
CA VAL A 355 11.19 10.54 -5.36
C VAL A 355 10.73 10.13 -3.98
N THR A 356 10.17 8.92 -3.87
CA THR A 356 9.65 8.37 -2.62
C THR A 356 10.45 7.15 -2.22
N TYR A 357 10.86 7.07 -0.95
CA TYR A 357 11.69 6.01 -0.42
C TYR A 357 11.47 5.81 1.09
N SER A 358 11.87 4.65 1.61
CA SER A 358 11.87 4.37 3.05
C SER A 358 13.07 5.04 3.74
N ASP A 359 12.86 5.73 4.86
CA ASP A 359 13.96 6.35 5.61
C ASP A 359 14.82 5.31 6.36
N ASP A 360 16.03 5.69 6.75
CA ASP A 360 16.97 4.85 7.52
C ASP A 360 16.35 4.46 8.87
N GLY A 361 15.79 3.24 8.93
CA GLY A 361 15.06 2.70 10.08
C GLY A 361 13.70 2.11 9.73
N GLY A 362 13.20 2.28 8.50
CA GLY A 362 12.00 1.62 7.98
C GLY A 362 10.65 2.16 8.49
N ASP A 363 10.65 3.06 9.47
CA ASP A 363 9.43 3.56 10.12
C ASP A 363 8.79 4.78 9.43
N LYS A 364 9.45 5.33 8.42
CA LYS A 364 9.00 6.52 7.69
C LYS A 364 9.14 6.33 6.20
N VAL A 365 8.25 6.99 5.48
CA VAL A 365 8.34 7.23 4.06
C VAL A 365 8.69 8.69 3.86
N LYS A 366 9.76 8.93 3.11
CA LYS A 366 10.19 10.25 2.70
C LYS A 366 9.85 10.44 1.24
N THR A 367 9.23 11.58 0.92
CA THR A 367 9.02 12.00 -0.47
C THR A 367 9.68 13.35 -0.68
N GLU A 368 10.55 13.41 -1.68
CA GLU A 368 11.20 14.64 -2.12
C GLU A 368 10.68 15.04 -3.49
N LYS A 369 10.22 16.29 -3.63
CA LYS A 369 9.89 16.89 -4.91
C LYS A 369 11.12 17.58 -5.46
N ILE A 370 11.62 17.03 -6.55
CA ILE A 370 12.73 17.56 -7.31
C ILE A 370 12.17 18.37 -8.47
N VAL A 371 12.63 19.60 -8.58
CA VAL A 371 12.29 20.54 -9.66
C VAL A 371 13.51 20.82 -10.50
N LEU A 372 13.26 20.96 -11.81
CA LEU A 372 14.27 21.29 -12.79
C LEU A 372 14.28 22.82 -12.97
N LYS A 373 15.37 23.46 -12.56
CA LYS A 373 15.50 24.93 -12.57
C LYS A 373 16.47 25.37 -13.64
N THR A 374 16.04 26.31 -14.46
CA THR A 374 16.91 27.11 -15.32
C THR A 374 17.36 28.35 -14.54
N SER A 375 18.62 28.73 -14.70
CA SER A 375 19.18 29.94 -14.07
C SER A 375 19.16 29.99 -12.54
N GLU A 376 19.43 28.87 -11.87
CA GLU A 376 19.64 28.86 -10.41
C GLU A 376 21.00 29.48 -10.06
N LYS A 377 21.05 30.37 -9.06
CA LYS A 377 22.30 30.99 -8.61
C LYS A 377 23.13 30.01 -7.78
N LEU A 378 24.13 29.40 -8.41
CA LEU A 378 25.04 28.46 -7.78
C LEU A 378 26.29 29.18 -7.29
N ASN A 379 26.69 28.92 -6.05
CA ASN A 379 28.00 29.32 -5.53
C ASN A 379 29.08 28.70 -6.40
N ARG A 380 30.16 29.43 -6.67
CA ARG A 380 31.33 28.93 -7.38
C ARG A 380 32.59 29.19 -6.60
N TYR A 381 33.47 28.21 -6.59
CA TYR A 381 34.72 28.29 -5.88
C TYR A 381 35.86 28.42 -6.87
N ASN A 382 36.79 29.32 -6.57
CA ASN A 382 38.01 29.40 -7.34
C ASN A 382 38.93 28.21 -7.03
N GLU A 383 40.01 28.23 -7.79
CA GLU A 383 41.21 27.42 -7.72
C GLU A 383 41.79 27.19 -6.29
N ASN A 384 41.46 28.08 -5.33
CA ASN A 384 41.87 28.03 -3.93
C ASN A 384 40.71 27.65 -2.97
N SER A 385 39.62 27.08 -3.48
CA SER A 385 38.42 26.73 -2.71
C SER A 385 37.78 27.91 -1.97
N LYS A 386 37.95 29.15 -2.45
CA LYS A 386 37.25 30.33 -1.95
C LYS A 386 36.06 30.65 -2.83
N LEU A 387 34.93 31.01 -2.21
CA LEU A 387 33.78 31.53 -2.96
C LEU A 387 34.25 32.73 -3.79
N ASP A 388 34.09 32.63 -5.09
CA ASP A 388 34.55 33.61 -6.06
C ASP A 388 33.37 34.40 -6.63
N THR A 389 32.41 33.68 -7.19
CA THR A 389 31.23 34.26 -7.83
C THR A 389 30.00 33.37 -7.70
N LYS A 390 28.85 33.88 -8.15
CA LYS A 390 27.64 33.10 -8.38
C LYS A 390 27.31 33.09 -9.85
N VAL A 391 26.85 31.96 -10.35
CA VAL A 391 26.40 31.83 -11.75
C VAL A 391 25.02 31.26 -11.85
N ASP A 392 24.41 31.50 -13.00
CA ASP A 392 23.19 30.83 -13.42
C ASP A 392 23.55 29.44 -13.93
N GLY A 393 22.99 28.40 -13.30
CA GLY A 393 23.13 27.01 -13.71
C GLY A 393 21.78 26.35 -13.98
N HIS A 394 21.79 25.29 -14.79
CA HIS A 394 20.64 24.43 -15.01
C HIS A 394 20.79 23.22 -14.10
N VAL A 395 19.98 23.14 -13.05
CA VAL A 395 20.15 22.14 -11.99
C VAL A 395 18.84 21.50 -11.59
N ALA A 396 18.95 20.26 -11.12
CA ALA A 396 17.90 19.63 -10.35
C ALA A 396 18.12 19.98 -8.87
N LYS A 397 17.07 20.45 -8.20
CA LYS A 397 17.11 20.75 -6.78
C LYS A 397 15.84 20.31 -6.09
N LYS A 398 15.94 20.00 -4.80
CA LYS A 398 14.80 19.79 -3.93
C LYS A 398 14.03 21.10 -3.83
N ASP A 399 12.73 21.06 -4.10
CA ASP A 399 11.82 22.19 -3.92
C ASP A 399 11.16 22.11 -2.54
N GLU A 400 10.68 20.91 -2.23
CA GLU A 400 9.89 20.58 -1.06
C GLU A 400 10.19 19.12 -0.70
N ASP A 401 10.14 18.80 0.60
CA ASP A 401 10.16 17.44 1.11
C ASP A 401 9.05 17.23 2.12
N GLN A 402 8.78 15.96 2.38
CA GLN A 402 7.94 15.55 3.48
C GLN A 402 8.40 14.20 4.02
N ASP A 403 8.21 14.05 5.32
CA ASP A 403 8.36 12.78 6.00
C ASP A 403 7.02 12.43 6.66
N THR A 404 6.56 11.21 6.45
CA THR A 404 5.43 10.68 7.22
C THR A 404 5.77 9.30 7.74
N LYS A 405 5.25 8.98 8.93
CA LYS A 405 5.16 7.57 9.30
C LYS A 405 4.17 6.91 8.36
N ALA A 406 4.53 5.75 7.84
CA ALA A 406 3.70 5.02 6.90
C ALA A 406 4.06 3.54 6.96
N LYS A 407 3.03 2.70 6.96
CA LYS A 407 3.16 1.26 6.70
C LYS A 407 3.21 0.99 5.18
N ALA A 408 2.42 1.74 4.43
CA ALA A 408 2.43 1.77 2.97
C ALA A 408 2.14 3.18 2.45
N TRP A 409 2.46 3.37 1.18
CA TRP A 409 2.30 4.62 0.46
C TRP A 409 1.95 4.35 -1.01
N SER A 410 1.34 5.34 -1.64
CA SER A 410 1.00 5.33 -3.06
C SER A 410 1.03 6.75 -3.60
N ILE A 411 1.16 6.92 -4.91
CA ILE A 411 1.09 8.22 -5.58
C ILE A 411 -0.08 8.15 -6.55
N ASP A 412 -1.04 9.06 -6.40
CA ASP A 412 -2.21 9.08 -7.27
C ASP A 412 -1.89 9.66 -8.65
N VAL A 413 -2.86 9.57 -9.59
CA VAL A 413 -2.66 10.07 -10.96
C VAL A 413 -2.39 11.58 -11.06
N ASN A 414 -2.68 12.34 -10.00
CA ASN A 414 -2.43 13.78 -9.89
C ASN A 414 -1.14 14.07 -9.12
N GLY A 415 -0.37 13.05 -8.75
CA GLY A 415 0.89 13.20 -8.03
C GLY A 415 0.78 13.47 -6.54
N ASN A 416 -0.41 13.35 -5.96
CA ASN A 416 -0.55 13.48 -4.52
C ASN A 416 0.02 12.23 -3.86
N VAL A 417 0.75 12.43 -2.77
CA VAL A 417 1.27 11.31 -1.99
C VAL A 417 0.19 10.87 -1.00
N TRP A 418 -0.07 9.57 -1.02
CA TRP A 418 -0.97 8.90 -0.11
C TRP A 418 -0.17 7.99 0.80
N ALA A 419 -0.55 7.94 2.07
CA ALA A 419 0.12 7.09 3.05
C ALA A 419 -0.90 6.52 4.02
N ILE A 420 -0.67 5.29 4.46
CA ILE A 420 -1.46 4.65 5.50
C ILE A 420 -0.61 4.46 6.75
N TYR A 421 -1.12 4.92 7.90
CA TYR A 421 -0.47 4.73 9.18
C TYR A 421 -1.48 4.71 10.32
N ASN A 422 -1.41 3.70 11.18
CA ASN A 422 -2.20 3.59 12.41
C ASN A 422 -3.72 3.77 12.20
N GLY A 423 -4.26 3.21 11.10
CA GLY A 423 -5.69 3.29 10.76
C GLY A 423 -6.12 4.63 10.16
N GLU A 424 -5.18 5.42 9.64
CA GLU A 424 -5.46 6.66 8.91
C GLU A 424 -4.87 6.57 7.50
N ILE A 425 -5.68 6.84 6.49
CA ILE A 425 -5.23 7.08 5.11
C ILE A 425 -5.15 8.60 4.93
N LYS A 426 -3.94 9.08 4.68
CA LYS A 426 -3.63 10.50 4.56
C LYS A 426 -3.23 10.83 3.13
N LYS A 427 -3.63 12.01 2.68
CA LYS A 427 -3.24 12.59 1.39
C LYS A 427 -2.46 13.87 1.66
N SER A 428 -1.42 14.06 0.88
CA SER A 428 -0.68 15.31 0.79
C SER A 428 -0.87 15.91 -0.60
N THR A 429 -1.63 17.01 -0.69
CA THR A 429 -1.80 17.77 -1.95
C THR A 429 -0.70 18.80 -2.18
N LYS A 430 0.05 19.08 -1.11
CA LYS A 430 1.27 19.89 -1.11
C LYS A 430 2.21 19.21 -0.13
N LEU A 431 3.44 18.93 -0.55
CA LEU A 431 4.40 18.25 0.33
C LEU A 431 4.49 18.95 1.69
N GLY A 432 4.36 18.17 2.76
CA GLY A 432 4.40 18.63 4.14
C GLY A 432 3.03 18.89 4.79
N ASP A 433 1.91 18.78 4.06
CA ASP A 433 0.56 18.96 4.59
C ASP A 433 -0.30 17.69 4.41
N PHE A 434 -0.03 16.67 5.22
CA PHE A 434 -0.84 15.46 5.24
C PHE A 434 -2.18 15.71 5.93
N LYS A 435 -3.24 15.64 5.14
CA LYS A 435 -4.61 15.64 5.60
C LYS A 435 -5.11 14.21 5.71
N THR A 436 -5.65 13.83 6.87
CA THR A 436 -6.41 12.59 6.98
C THR A 436 -7.63 12.66 6.06
N MET A 437 -7.65 11.79 5.05
CA MET A 437 -8.77 11.68 4.11
C MET A 437 -9.77 10.65 4.61
N TYR A 438 -9.23 9.53 5.10
CA TYR A 438 -10.03 8.43 5.61
C TYR A 438 -9.46 7.86 6.90
N THR A 439 -10.32 7.29 7.74
CA THR A 439 -9.92 6.32 8.76
C THR A 439 -10.27 4.91 8.30
N CYS A 440 -9.49 3.91 8.72
CA CYS A 440 -9.61 2.53 8.26
C CYS A 440 -9.14 1.55 9.35
N ASP A 441 -9.11 0.26 9.05
CA ASP A 441 -8.49 -0.71 9.95
C ASP A 441 -7.01 -0.38 10.19
N ARG A 442 -6.53 -0.66 11.40
CA ARG A 442 -5.13 -0.45 11.79
C ARG A 442 -4.21 -1.54 11.26
N SER A 443 -4.78 -2.68 10.87
CA SER A 443 -4.01 -3.81 10.32
C SER A 443 -3.41 -3.44 8.96
N PHE A 444 -4.21 -2.80 8.09
CA PHE A 444 -3.84 -2.41 6.73
C PHE A 444 -2.44 -1.80 6.61
N ASP A 445 -1.66 -2.39 5.71
CA ASP A 445 -0.25 -2.11 5.48
C ASP A 445 0.12 -2.12 3.99
N ARG A 446 -0.88 -2.12 3.11
CA ARG A 446 -0.75 -1.95 1.65
C ARG A 446 -1.81 -0.99 1.12
N LEU A 447 -1.50 -0.33 0.01
CA LEU A 447 -2.32 0.76 -0.54
C LEU A 447 -2.01 0.97 -2.03
N ASP A 448 -3.04 0.98 -2.88
CA ASP A 448 -2.97 1.54 -4.23
C ASP A 448 -4.07 2.60 -4.42
N VAL A 449 -3.69 3.77 -4.95
CA VAL A 449 -4.60 4.91 -5.09
C VAL A 449 -4.60 5.38 -6.54
N TYR A 450 -5.79 5.37 -7.14
CA TYR A 450 -6.00 6.03 -8.43
C TYR A 450 -6.26 7.53 -8.22
N ASN A 451 -7.18 7.88 -7.31
CA ASN A 451 -7.46 9.25 -6.89
C ASN A 451 -8.17 9.26 -5.53
N ASP A 452 -8.68 10.41 -5.13
CA ASP A 452 -9.41 10.61 -3.88
C ASP A 452 -10.68 9.77 -3.72
N GLU A 453 -11.28 9.31 -4.80
CA GLU A 453 -12.50 8.51 -4.78
C GLU A 453 -12.28 7.02 -5.02
N ASN A 454 -11.05 6.66 -5.38
CA ASN A 454 -10.73 5.37 -5.95
C ASN A 454 -9.39 4.88 -5.39
N LEU A 455 -9.47 4.08 -4.34
CA LEU A 455 -8.34 3.40 -3.73
C LEU A 455 -8.77 2.03 -3.24
N ILE A 456 -7.76 1.18 -3.04
CA ILE A 456 -7.86 -0.07 -2.30
C ILE A 456 -6.72 -0.11 -1.27
N ALA A 457 -7.05 -0.48 -0.03
CA ALA A 457 -6.09 -0.70 1.04
C ALA A 457 -6.36 -2.07 1.66
N TRP A 458 -5.29 -2.79 2.00
CA TRP A 458 -5.41 -4.16 2.50
C TRP A 458 -4.31 -4.50 3.50
N GLU A 459 -4.53 -5.58 4.23
CA GLU A 459 -3.53 -6.24 5.07
C GLU A 459 -2.86 -7.36 4.26
N TYR A 460 -1.56 -7.24 4.06
CA TYR A 460 -0.77 -8.29 3.44
C TYR A 460 -0.65 -9.50 4.36
N ASP A 461 -0.89 -10.71 3.84
CA ASP A 461 -0.93 -11.97 4.61
C ASP A 461 -2.03 -12.00 5.70
N GLY A 462 -3.03 -11.12 5.56
CA GLY A 462 -4.23 -11.09 6.39
C GLY A 462 -5.50 -11.31 5.57
N ASP A 463 -6.64 -11.16 6.22
CA ASP A 463 -7.98 -11.43 5.68
C ASP A 463 -8.83 -10.17 5.58
N ALA A 464 -8.21 -9.00 5.45
CA ALA A 464 -8.90 -7.72 5.53
C ALA A 464 -8.52 -6.73 4.42
N TYR A 465 -9.53 -6.09 3.82
CA TYR A 465 -9.33 -4.96 2.88
C TYR A 465 -10.45 -3.92 2.91
N THR A 466 -10.26 -2.81 2.19
CA THR A 466 -11.24 -1.74 2.04
C THR A 466 -11.13 -0.98 0.71
N THR A 467 -12.23 -0.32 0.31
CA THR A 467 -12.28 0.58 -0.85
C THR A 467 -13.10 1.85 -0.52
N VAL A 468 -12.94 2.91 -1.33
CA VAL A 468 -13.67 4.16 -1.10
C VAL A 468 -15.15 4.06 -1.48
N GLN A 469 -15.54 3.45 -2.59
CA GLN A 469 -16.96 3.44 -2.99
C GLN A 469 -17.87 2.69 -2.02
N GLU A 470 -17.34 1.66 -1.37
CA GLU A 470 -18.09 0.90 -0.38
C GLU A 470 -17.97 1.52 1.01
N GLY A 471 -17.00 2.42 1.22
CA GLY A 471 -16.86 3.27 2.40
C GLY A 471 -17.53 4.65 2.32
N LYS A 472 -17.89 5.17 1.13
CA LYS A 472 -18.44 6.53 0.92
C LYS A 472 -19.96 6.65 1.02
N LYS A 473 -20.68 5.62 1.47
CA LYS A 473 -22.12 5.76 1.67
C LYS A 473 -22.49 6.34 3.04
N GLN A 474 -21.92 7.49 3.41
CA GLN A 474 -22.46 8.37 4.46
C GLN A 474 -22.14 9.87 4.23
N SER A 475 -23.11 10.65 3.69
CA SER A 475 -23.46 12.04 4.13
C SER A 475 -24.80 12.46 3.46
N GLN A 476 -25.84 12.82 4.23
CA GLN A 476 -26.27 14.12 4.79
C GLN A 476 -26.99 15.02 3.74
N ASP A 477 -28.34 15.08 3.84
CA ASP A 477 -29.34 15.78 3.00
C ASP A 477 -29.89 15.04 1.75
N ASP A 478 -30.63 13.94 1.90
CA ASP A 478 -32.09 14.04 1.76
C ASP A 478 -32.77 14.72 2.97
N ALA A 479 -32.65 16.06 3.06
CA ALA A 479 -33.39 16.86 4.02
C ALA A 479 -34.71 17.35 3.40
N SER A 480 -35.73 16.49 3.43
CA SER A 480 -37.14 16.82 3.71
C SER A 480 -37.95 15.54 3.54
N SER A 481 -37.95 14.66 4.53
CA SER A 481 -38.88 14.83 5.64
C SER A 481 -38.15 14.62 6.95
N ILE A 482 -38.14 15.65 7.78
CA ILE A 482 -37.58 15.64 9.13
C ILE A 482 -38.16 14.44 9.90
N VAL A 483 -37.32 13.43 10.19
CA VAL A 483 -37.25 12.81 11.51
C VAL A 483 -35.85 12.23 11.72
N THR A 484 -35.16 12.71 12.75
CA THR A 484 -33.91 12.20 13.34
C THR A 484 -33.83 10.66 13.35
N PRO A 485 -32.70 9.99 12.99
CA PRO A 485 -32.61 8.54 13.11
C PRO A 485 -32.66 8.15 14.59
N ALA A 486 -33.72 7.45 14.93
CA ALA A 486 -34.13 7.14 16.28
C ALA A 486 -33.29 5.97 16.83
N LYS A 487 -32.41 6.30 17.79
CA LYS A 487 -31.70 5.39 18.70
C LYS A 487 -30.56 4.55 18.07
N VAL A 488 -29.36 4.72 18.63
CA VAL A 488 -28.22 3.79 18.53
C VAL A 488 -28.03 3.17 19.91
N GLY A 489 -27.68 1.89 19.96
CA GLY A 489 -27.60 1.13 21.19
C GLY A 489 -28.97 0.67 21.70
N TRP A 490 -29.07 0.45 23.00
CA TRP A 490 -30.28 -0.03 23.63
C TRP A 490 -31.39 1.03 23.61
N ASP A 491 -32.55 0.63 23.12
CA ASP A 491 -33.74 1.45 23.09
C ASP A 491 -34.90 0.80 23.86
N LYS A 492 -35.38 1.46 24.92
CA LYS A 492 -36.54 1.01 25.68
C LYS A 492 -37.83 1.53 25.06
N LEU A 493 -38.69 0.62 24.65
CA LEU A 493 -40.03 0.89 24.15
C LEU A 493 -40.99 1.25 25.28
N SER A 494 -42.09 1.94 24.95
CA SER A 494 -43.09 2.42 25.92
C SER A 494 -43.83 1.29 26.65
N ASN A 495 -43.88 0.10 26.05
CA ASN A 495 -44.42 -1.11 26.67
C ASN A 495 -43.42 -1.82 27.61
N GLY A 496 -42.19 -1.31 27.72
CA GLY A 496 -41.14 -1.84 28.58
C GLY A 496 -40.13 -2.77 27.88
N ASP A 497 -40.39 -3.16 26.64
CA ASP A 497 -39.49 -3.99 25.83
C ASP A 497 -38.26 -3.22 25.36
N TRP A 498 -37.23 -3.95 24.94
CA TRP A 498 -35.99 -3.35 24.43
C TRP A 498 -35.72 -3.76 22.99
N ASN A 499 -35.36 -2.79 22.15
CA ASN A 499 -34.68 -3.03 20.87
C ASN A 499 -33.19 -2.73 21.04
N PHE A 500 -32.38 -3.28 20.15
CA PHE A 500 -30.99 -2.86 20.00
C PHE A 500 -30.75 -2.40 18.59
N TYR A 501 -30.14 -1.23 18.46
CA TYR A 501 -29.69 -0.68 17.20
C TYR A 501 -28.17 -0.72 17.20
N ASP A 502 -27.58 -1.34 16.18
CA ASP A 502 -26.12 -1.43 16.06
C ASP A 502 -25.48 -0.05 15.85
N ALA A 503 -24.15 -0.01 15.71
CA ALA A 503 -23.42 1.24 15.52
C ALA A 503 -23.81 2.01 14.24
N SER A 504 -24.49 1.35 13.28
CA SER A 504 -25.05 1.97 12.07
C SER A 504 -26.48 2.52 12.29
N GLY A 505 -27.08 2.29 13.46
CA GLY A 505 -28.48 2.62 13.73
C GLY A 505 -29.46 1.61 13.14
N THR A 506 -28.99 0.43 12.70
CA THR A 506 -29.84 -0.64 12.18
C THR A 506 -30.37 -1.47 13.33
N LYS A 507 -31.68 -1.69 13.37
CA LYS A 507 -32.32 -2.55 14.37
C LYS A 507 -31.82 -3.99 14.19
N VAL A 508 -31.09 -4.51 15.16
CA VAL A 508 -30.66 -5.91 15.17
C VAL A 508 -31.90 -6.78 15.40
N ALA A 509 -32.12 -7.76 14.53
CA ALA A 509 -33.25 -8.68 14.58
C ALA A 509 -32.83 -10.05 14.07
N ASN A 510 -33.37 -11.09 14.71
CA ASN A 510 -33.02 -12.50 14.50
C ASN A 510 -31.51 -12.78 14.58
N ASN A 511 -30.79 -12.05 15.44
CA ASN A 511 -29.34 -12.13 15.50
C ASN A 511 -28.80 -11.81 16.90
N TRP A 512 -27.57 -12.23 17.16
CA TRP A 512 -26.83 -11.94 18.37
C TRP A 512 -26.18 -10.56 18.31
N ALA A 513 -26.11 -9.88 19.45
CA ALA A 513 -25.40 -8.61 19.65
C ALA A 513 -24.44 -8.75 20.83
N ASN A 514 -23.16 -8.41 20.61
CA ASN A 514 -22.17 -8.31 21.68
C ASN A 514 -22.08 -6.86 22.15
N VAL A 515 -22.49 -6.60 23.39
CA VAL A 515 -22.48 -5.26 23.97
C VAL A 515 -21.70 -5.31 25.28
N GLY A 516 -20.52 -4.68 25.29
CA GLY A 516 -19.66 -4.60 26.47
C GLY A 516 -19.17 -5.97 26.97
N GLY A 517 -18.98 -6.95 26.08
CA GLY A 517 -18.52 -8.30 26.42
C GLY A 517 -19.62 -9.26 26.88
N SER A 518 -20.88 -8.81 26.90
CA SER A 518 -22.05 -9.65 27.14
C SER A 518 -22.83 -9.87 25.84
N TRP A 519 -23.32 -11.08 25.62
CA TRP A 519 -24.13 -11.43 24.45
C TRP A 519 -25.62 -11.26 24.74
N TYR A 520 -26.34 -10.77 23.75
CA TYR A 520 -27.79 -10.58 23.76
C TYR A 520 -28.35 -11.13 22.46
N PHE A 521 -29.59 -11.64 22.47
CA PHE A 521 -30.26 -12.09 21.25
C PHE A 521 -31.47 -11.21 20.98
N LEU A 522 -31.59 -10.71 19.76
CA LEU A 522 -32.76 -9.96 19.30
C LEU A 522 -33.61 -10.91 18.46
N LYS A 523 -34.86 -11.12 18.85
CA LYS A 523 -35.81 -12.01 18.13
C LYS A 523 -36.09 -11.47 16.72
N ALA A 524 -36.86 -12.21 15.92
CA ALA A 524 -37.22 -11.79 14.56
C ALA A 524 -37.98 -10.45 14.49
N ASP A 525 -38.73 -10.09 15.53
CA ASP A 525 -39.38 -8.78 15.70
C ASP A 525 -38.40 -7.68 16.19
N GLY A 526 -37.13 -8.05 16.41
CA GLY A 526 -36.01 -7.27 16.96
C GLY A 526 -36.17 -6.83 18.42
N ILE A 527 -37.11 -7.44 19.15
CA ILE A 527 -37.22 -7.30 20.60
C ILE A 527 -36.17 -8.20 21.25
N MET A 528 -35.48 -7.66 22.25
CA MET A 528 -34.52 -8.37 23.09
C MET A 528 -35.17 -9.58 23.73
N ALA A 529 -34.57 -10.74 23.52
CA ALA A 529 -35.02 -11.98 24.12
C ALA A 529 -34.66 -12.04 25.61
N THR A 530 -35.55 -12.64 26.39
CA THR A 530 -35.33 -13.02 27.79
C THR A 530 -35.85 -14.44 27.99
N GLY A 531 -35.40 -15.10 29.05
CA GLY A 531 -35.73 -16.50 29.36
C GLY A 531 -35.08 -17.48 28.39
N TRP A 532 -35.65 -18.69 28.33
CA TRP A 532 -35.18 -19.77 27.47
C TRP A 532 -35.47 -19.49 25.99
N GLN A 533 -34.44 -19.62 25.15
CA GLN A 533 -34.53 -19.45 23.69
C GLN A 533 -33.92 -20.65 22.99
N ASN A 534 -34.67 -21.23 22.05
CA ASN A 534 -34.16 -22.26 21.16
C ASN A 534 -33.75 -21.60 19.85
N ILE A 535 -32.44 -21.48 19.65
CA ILE A 535 -31.85 -20.83 18.48
C ILE A 535 -31.14 -21.94 17.70
N ASN A 536 -31.66 -22.25 16.51
CA ASN A 536 -31.13 -23.29 15.62
C ASN A 536 -30.93 -24.66 16.30
N GLY A 537 -31.85 -25.07 17.18
CA GLY A 537 -31.82 -26.36 17.86
C GLY A 537 -31.00 -26.38 19.16
N THR A 538 -30.38 -25.26 19.53
CA THR A 538 -29.62 -25.13 20.78
C THR A 538 -30.37 -24.21 21.76
N TRP A 539 -30.50 -24.66 23.01
CA TRP A 539 -31.12 -23.87 24.07
C TRP A 539 -30.12 -22.93 24.74
N TYR A 540 -30.52 -21.67 24.87
CA TYR A 540 -29.81 -20.62 25.60
C TYR A 540 -30.74 -20.01 26.64
N TYR A 541 -30.19 -19.48 27.72
CA TYR A 541 -30.97 -18.70 28.68
C TYR A 541 -30.50 -17.25 28.68
N LEU A 542 -31.40 -16.32 28.35
CA LEU A 542 -31.16 -14.89 28.39
C LEU A 542 -31.74 -14.37 29.71
N GLN A 543 -30.92 -13.77 30.57
CA GLN A 543 -31.36 -13.26 31.86
C GLN A 543 -32.46 -12.20 31.71
N PRO A 544 -33.17 -11.81 32.79
CA PRO A 544 -34.16 -10.72 32.70
C PRO A 544 -33.59 -9.39 32.15
N SER A 545 -32.27 -9.17 32.26
CA SER A 545 -31.54 -8.05 31.65
C SER A 545 -31.25 -8.23 30.15
N GLY A 546 -31.55 -9.39 29.58
CA GLY A 546 -31.24 -9.82 28.22
C GLY A 546 -29.86 -10.44 28.03
N ALA A 547 -28.96 -10.32 29.01
CA ALA A 547 -27.62 -10.88 28.92
C ALA A 547 -27.67 -12.41 28.94
N MET A 548 -26.95 -13.06 28.03
CA MET A 548 -26.84 -14.51 27.95
C MET A 548 -26.17 -15.08 29.21
N ALA A 549 -26.83 -16.03 29.85
CA ALA A 549 -26.29 -16.73 31.01
C ALA A 549 -25.26 -17.79 30.59
N THR A 550 -24.22 -17.92 31.40
CA THR A 550 -23.22 -18.99 31.36
C THR A 550 -23.05 -19.56 32.76
N GLY A 551 -22.56 -20.81 32.86
CA GLY A 551 -22.41 -21.52 34.13
C GLY A 551 -23.73 -22.01 34.72
N TRP A 552 -23.76 -22.20 36.04
CA TRP A 552 -24.95 -22.64 36.77
C TRP A 552 -26.01 -21.54 36.81
N MET A 553 -27.24 -21.89 36.48
CA MET A 553 -28.39 -20.99 36.45
C MET A 553 -29.57 -21.66 37.14
N ASN A 554 -30.22 -20.95 38.07
CA ASN A 554 -31.44 -21.40 38.73
C ASN A 554 -32.67 -20.68 38.16
N ASP A 555 -33.58 -21.43 37.54
CA ASP A 555 -34.87 -20.94 37.07
C ASP A 555 -35.97 -21.55 37.94
N ASN A 556 -36.54 -20.72 38.81
CA ASN A 556 -37.65 -21.06 39.72
C ASN A 556 -37.42 -22.33 40.55
N GLY A 557 -36.21 -22.50 41.10
CA GLY A 557 -35.85 -23.64 41.94
C GLY A 557 -35.27 -24.83 41.17
N THR A 558 -35.30 -24.81 39.84
CA THR A 558 -34.66 -25.83 39.00
C THR A 558 -33.31 -25.31 38.52
N TRP A 559 -32.25 -26.09 38.74
CA TRP A 559 -30.90 -25.74 38.29
C TRP A 559 -30.62 -26.27 36.89
N TYR A 560 -29.88 -25.51 36.10
CA TYR A 560 -29.40 -25.83 34.76
C TYR A 560 -27.94 -25.43 34.65
N TYR A 561 -27.22 -26.02 33.69
CA TYR A 561 -25.85 -25.62 33.40
C TYR A 561 -25.72 -25.17 31.95
N LEU A 562 -25.24 -23.94 31.75
CA LEU A 562 -24.97 -23.33 30.46
C LEU A 562 -23.46 -23.31 30.24
N GLN A 563 -23.00 -23.72 29.07
CA GLN A 563 -21.58 -23.73 28.72
C GLN A 563 -21.03 -22.31 28.55
N SER A 564 -19.73 -22.16 28.33
CA SER A 564 -19.11 -20.84 28.08
C SER A 564 -19.68 -20.14 26.84
N SER A 565 -20.13 -20.92 25.84
CA SER A 565 -20.85 -20.43 24.66
C SER A 565 -22.32 -20.07 24.94
N GLY A 566 -22.82 -20.31 26.15
CA GLY A 566 -24.22 -20.15 26.55
C GLY A 566 -25.13 -21.34 26.23
N ALA A 567 -24.64 -22.35 25.51
CA ALA A 567 -25.42 -23.53 25.17
C ALA A 567 -25.78 -24.37 26.41
N MET A 568 -27.04 -24.78 26.53
CA MET A 568 -27.52 -25.61 27.64
C MET A 568 -26.94 -27.03 27.56
N SER A 569 -26.34 -27.49 28.66
CA SER A 569 -25.84 -28.85 28.79
C SER A 569 -26.94 -29.84 29.17
N THR A 570 -26.80 -31.06 28.67
CA THR A 570 -27.58 -32.24 29.08
C THR A 570 -26.63 -33.41 29.38
N GLY A 571 -27.13 -34.45 30.06
CA GLY A 571 -26.37 -35.64 30.43
C GLY A 571 -25.41 -35.40 31.60
N TRP A 572 -24.42 -36.28 31.75
CA TRP A 572 -23.40 -36.18 32.78
C TRP A 572 -22.43 -35.03 32.49
N GLN A 573 -22.19 -34.18 33.48
CA GLN A 573 -21.28 -33.04 33.39
C GLN A 573 -20.34 -33.04 34.59
N ASN A 574 -19.03 -32.93 34.34
CA ASN A 574 -18.03 -32.73 35.37
C ASN A 574 -17.73 -31.24 35.49
N ILE A 575 -18.18 -30.64 36.58
CA ILE A 575 -18.09 -29.20 36.81
C ILE A 575 -17.32 -28.99 38.12
N ASN A 576 -16.13 -28.40 38.00
CA ASN A 576 -15.23 -28.15 39.13
C ASN A 576 -14.90 -29.39 39.97
N GLY A 577 -14.75 -30.57 39.33
CA GLY A 577 -14.35 -31.81 39.99
C GLY A 577 -15.49 -32.61 40.62
N ALA A 578 -16.74 -32.15 40.50
CA ALA A 578 -17.93 -32.88 40.90
C ALA A 578 -18.77 -33.26 39.67
N TRP A 579 -19.36 -34.45 39.70
CA TRP A 579 -20.27 -34.92 38.65
C TRP A 579 -21.70 -34.52 38.96
N TYR A 580 -22.40 -34.04 37.93
CA TYR A 580 -23.81 -33.69 37.95
C TYR A 580 -24.50 -34.38 36.78
N TYR A 581 -25.77 -34.73 36.96
CA TYR A 581 -26.58 -35.21 35.85
C TYR A 581 -27.65 -34.19 35.49
N LEU A 582 -27.58 -33.67 34.28
CA LEU A 582 -28.57 -32.77 33.70
C LEU A 582 -29.50 -33.65 32.87
N GLN A 583 -30.79 -33.66 33.18
CA GLN A 583 -31.79 -34.44 32.46
C GLN A 583 -31.87 -33.99 30.98
N PRO A 584 -32.55 -34.73 30.08
CA PRO A 584 -32.73 -34.30 28.68
C PRO A 584 -33.38 -32.92 28.53
N SER A 585 -34.16 -32.48 29.53
CA SER A 585 -34.72 -31.13 29.63
C SER A 585 -33.72 -30.07 30.08
N GLY A 586 -32.47 -30.44 30.41
CA GLY A 586 -31.45 -29.60 31.01
C GLY A 586 -31.53 -29.48 32.54
N ALA A 587 -32.62 -29.95 33.17
CA ALA A 587 -32.82 -29.83 34.61
C ALA A 587 -31.82 -30.70 35.40
N MET A 588 -31.16 -30.11 36.39
CA MET A 588 -30.25 -30.81 37.29
C MET A 588 -31.01 -31.80 38.16
N ALA A 589 -30.60 -33.06 38.10
CA ALA A 589 -31.21 -34.11 38.89
C ALA A 589 -30.73 -34.10 40.35
N THR A 590 -31.65 -34.41 41.26
CA THR A 590 -31.37 -34.64 42.69
C THR A 590 -32.01 -35.95 43.15
N GLY A 591 -31.55 -36.50 44.26
CA GLY A 591 -32.02 -37.77 44.82
C GLY A 591 -31.60 -38.98 44.00
N TRP A 592 -32.35 -40.07 44.13
CA TRP A 592 -32.10 -41.30 43.40
C TRP A 592 -32.44 -41.16 41.92
N GLN A 593 -31.50 -41.51 41.04
CA GLN A 593 -31.67 -41.48 39.59
C GLN A 593 -31.25 -42.81 38.99
N ASN A 594 -32.12 -43.40 38.17
CA ASN A 594 -31.79 -44.58 37.37
C ASN A 594 -31.42 -44.12 35.96
N ILE A 595 -30.14 -44.16 35.66
CA ILE A 595 -29.59 -43.72 34.38
C ILE A 595 -29.03 -44.96 33.69
N ASN A 596 -29.68 -45.35 32.58
CA ASN A 596 -29.31 -46.52 31.79
C ASN A 596 -29.20 -47.83 32.62
N GLY A 597 -30.11 -48.04 33.57
CA GLY A 597 -30.17 -49.26 34.38
C GLY A 597 -29.26 -49.24 35.62
N THR A 598 -28.49 -48.18 35.84
CA THR A 598 -27.64 -48.01 37.03
C THR A 598 -28.23 -46.92 37.94
N TRP A 599 -28.32 -47.22 39.23
CA TRP A 599 -28.78 -46.26 40.24
C TRP A 599 -27.62 -45.38 40.72
N TYR A 600 -27.87 -44.08 40.78
CA TYR A 600 -26.99 -43.05 41.33
C TYR A 600 -27.76 -42.23 42.36
N TYR A 601 -27.05 -41.69 43.34
CA TYR A 601 -27.63 -40.70 44.26
C TYR A 601 -26.99 -39.34 44.03
N LEU A 602 -27.79 -38.37 43.61
CA LEU A 602 -27.38 -36.98 43.45
C LEU A 602 -27.82 -36.26 44.73
N GLN A 603 -26.89 -35.61 45.42
CA GLN A 603 -27.18 -34.90 46.67
C GLN A 603 -28.17 -33.74 46.43
N SER A 604 -28.63 -33.08 47.50
CA SER A 604 -29.49 -31.89 47.37
C SER A 604 -28.83 -30.75 46.59
N SER A 605 -27.49 -30.69 46.57
CA SER A 605 -26.68 -29.80 45.73
C SER A 605 -26.58 -30.24 44.26
N GLY A 606 -27.10 -31.42 43.91
CA GLY A 606 -26.95 -32.06 42.60
C GLY A 606 -25.66 -32.83 42.41
N ALA A 607 -24.67 -32.68 43.31
CA ALA A 607 -23.41 -33.41 43.21
C ALA A 607 -23.62 -34.91 43.41
N MET A 608 -23.03 -35.72 42.54
CA MET A 608 -23.07 -37.18 42.62
C MET A 608 -22.36 -37.67 43.88
N ALA A 609 -23.09 -38.41 44.71
CA ALA A 609 -22.53 -39.01 45.91
C ALA A 609 -21.63 -40.21 45.57
N THR A 610 -20.60 -40.37 46.40
CA THR A 610 -19.74 -41.56 46.43
C THR A 610 -19.57 -41.99 47.90
N GLY A 611 -19.22 -43.25 48.13
CA GLY A 611 -19.08 -43.82 49.46
C GLY A 611 -20.42 -44.08 50.15
N TRP A 612 -20.39 -44.17 51.48
CA TRP A 612 -21.57 -44.41 52.31
C TRP A 612 -22.44 -43.15 52.44
N ILE A 613 -23.75 -43.29 52.20
CA ILE A 613 -24.73 -42.23 52.41
C ILE A 613 -25.90 -42.73 53.27
N ASN A 614 -26.48 -41.82 54.05
CA ASN A 614 -27.71 -42.07 54.79
C ASN A 614 -28.86 -41.26 54.15
N VAL A 615 -29.90 -41.96 53.71
CA VAL A 615 -31.09 -41.35 53.13
C VAL A 615 -32.28 -41.76 53.99
N ASN A 616 -32.84 -40.81 54.74
CA ASN A 616 -33.99 -41.00 55.63
C ASN A 616 -33.84 -42.17 56.63
N GLY A 617 -32.64 -42.36 57.19
CA GLY A 617 -32.35 -43.39 58.19
C GLY A 617 -31.88 -44.72 57.60
N THR A 618 -31.88 -44.90 56.28
CA THR A 618 -31.36 -46.08 55.60
C THR A 618 -29.99 -45.80 54.97
N TRP A 619 -29.02 -46.69 55.19
CA TRP A 619 -27.67 -46.56 54.63
C TRP A 619 -27.54 -47.27 53.29
N TYR A 620 -26.81 -46.64 52.36
CA TYR A 620 -26.48 -47.13 51.03
C TYR A 620 -25.00 -46.87 50.73
N TYR A 621 -24.41 -47.62 49.80
CA TYR A 621 -23.04 -47.38 49.33
C TYR A 621 -23.01 -47.12 47.82
N LEU A 622 -22.29 -46.07 47.42
CA LEU A 622 -22.05 -45.68 46.03
C LEU A 622 -20.56 -45.88 45.73
N TYR A 623 -20.22 -46.55 44.64
CA TYR A 623 -18.83 -46.68 44.21
C TYR A 623 -18.21 -45.32 43.82
N SER A 624 -16.90 -45.28 43.56
CA SER A 624 -16.23 -44.05 43.08
C SER A 624 -16.80 -43.54 41.74
N SER A 625 -17.38 -44.43 40.94
CA SER A 625 -18.14 -44.09 39.73
C SER A 625 -19.54 -43.53 40.01
N GLY A 626 -19.98 -43.51 41.28
CA GLY A 626 -21.32 -43.12 41.72
C GLY A 626 -22.39 -44.21 41.62
N ALA A 627 -22.08 -45.36 41.03
CA ALA A 627 -23.02 -46.47 40.90
C ALA A 627 -23.37 -47.08 42.26
N MET A 628 -24.65 -47.32 42.52
CA MET A 628 -25.14 -47.92 43.77
C MET A 628 -24.80 -49.41 43.85
N ALA A 629 -24.23 -49.82 44.97
CA ALA A 629 -24.06 -51.22 45.31
C ALA A 629 -25.38 -51.86 45.77
N TYR A 630 -25.69 -53.07 45.31
CA TYR A 630 -26.86 -53.85 45.73
C TYR A 630 -26.55 -55.36 45.67
N ASN A 631 -27.24 -56.17 46.46
CA ASN A 631 -27.00 -57.62 46.58
C ASN A 631 -25.52 -57.98 46.83
N THR A 632 -24.83 -57.20 47.67
CA THR A 632 -23.39 -57.33 47.89
C THR A 632 -22.99 -56.93 49.30
N THR A 633 -21.71 -57.07 49.63
CA THR A 633 -21.13 -56.69 50.92
C THR A 633 -20.04 -55.64 50.70
N ILE A 634 -20.10 -54.52 51.42
CA ILE A 634 -19.10 -53.45 51.38
C ILE A 634 -18.52 -53.26 52.79
N GLY A 635 -17.21 -53.47 52.96
CA GLY A 635 -16.54 -53.25 54.25
C GLY A 635 -17.13 -54.05 55.43
N GLY A 636 -17.69 -55.23 55.17
CA GLY A 636 -18.33 -56.09 56.19
C GLY A 636 -19.84 -55.87 56.38
N TYR A 637 -20.43 -54.87 55.72
CA TYR A 637 -21.85 -54.54 55.81
C TYR A 637 -22.62 -55.07 54.59
N ARG A 638 -23.74 -55.78 54.80
CA ARG A 638 -24.51 -56.43 53.73
C ARG A 638 -25.62 -55.52 53.21
N LEU A 639 -25.70 -55.35 51.89
CA LEU A 639 -26.72 -54.55 51.20
C LEU A 639 -27.72 -55.47 50.50
N SER A 640 -29.01 -55.16 50.62
CA SER A 640 -30.11 -55.90 50.00
C SER A 640 -30.21 -55.67 48.49
N SER A 641 -31.21 -56.27 47.83
CA SER A 641 -31.48 -56.06 46.40
C SER A 641 -31.90 -54.63 46.05
N SER A 642 -32.36 -53.84 47.03
CA SER A 642 -32.63 -52.41 46.88
C SER A 642 -31.44 -51.52 47.22
N GLY A 643 -30.28 -52.12 47.57
CA GLY A 643 -29.08 -51.40 48.00
C GLY A 643 -29.09 -50.94 49.47
N ALA A 644 -30.19 -51.19 50.21
CA ALA A 644 -30.31 -50.81 51.61
C ALA A 644 -29.49 -51.73 52.53
N LEU A 645 -28.80 -51.14 53.51
CA LEU A 645 -28.12 -51.84 54.59
C LEU A 645 -29.12 -52.61 55.47
N ILE A 646 -28.83 -53.88 55.76
CA ILE A 646 -29.66 -54.79 56.56
C ILE A 646 -28.87 -55.51 57.66
#